data_AF-A0AA41NJS7-F1
#
_entry.id   AF-A0AA41NJS7-F1
#
_cell.length_a   1.000
_cell.length_b   1.000
_cell.length_c   1.000
_cell.angle_alpha   90.00
_cell.angle_beta   90.00
_cell.angle_gamma   90.00
#
_symmetry.space_group_name_H-M   'P 1'
#
loop_
_entity.id
_entity.type
_entity.pdbx_description
1 polymer ?
#
loop_
_entity_poly.entity_id
_entity_poly.type
_entity_poly.pdbx_seq_one_letter_code
_entity_poly.pdbx_strand_id
1 'polypeptide(L)'
;MASPVRRRLPLRPRRLLLLLSGLLVPLCGAFNLDVDSPAEYSGPEGSYFGFAVDFFVPSASNRMFLLVGAPKANTTQPGIVEGGQVLKCDWSSSRRCQPIEFDATGNRDYAKDDPLEFKSHQWFGASVRSKQDKILACAPLYHWRTELKQEREPVGTCFLQDGTKTVEYAPCRSKNIDADGQGFCQGGFSIDFTKADRVLLGGPGSFYWQGYSVAVGDFNGDGIDDFVSGVPRAARTLGMVYIYDGKNMSSLHNFTGEQMAAYFGFSVAATDINGDDYADVFIGAPLFMDRGSDGKLQEVGQVTVSLQRASGEFQTTKLNGFEVFARFGSAIAPLGDLDQDGFNDIAIAAPYGGEDKKGIVYIFNGRSTGLNTVPSQILEGQWASQNMPPSFGYSMKGATDIDKNGYPDLIVGAFGVDRAVLYSFNVRFCLKADGKGALPRKLNFQVELLLDKLKQKGAIRRALFLHNRSPGHSKNMTISRGGQMQCEELIAYLRDESEFRDKLTPITIFMEYRLDYRTAADATGLRPILNQFTPANISRQAHILLDCGEDNVCKPKLEVSVDSDQKKIYIGDDNPLTLIVKAQNQGEGAYEAELIISMPPQADFIGVVRNSEALARLSCAFKTENQTRQVVCDLGNPMKAGTQLLAGLRFSVHQQSEMDTSVKFDLQIQSSNLFDKLRNNGPSSFSKAMLNLQWPYKYNNNTLLYILHFDIDGPMNCTSDMEINPLRIKISSLQTTEKNDTVAGQGDRNHLITKRDLALSEGDVHTLGCGIAQCLRIVCQVGRLDRGKSAILYVKSLLWTETFMNVTTNVTWGIQPAPMPVPVWVIILAVLAGLLLLAVLVFVMYRMGFFKRVRPPQEEQEREQLQPHENGEGNSET
;
A
#
# COMPACT_ATOMS: atom_id res chain seq x y z
N MET A 1 47.86 66.96 -32.68
CA MET A 1 46.45 66.88 -32.23
C MET A 1 46.17 65.47 -31.71
N ALA A 2 45.12 65.25 -30.93
CA ALA A 2 44.98 64.09 -30.04
C ALA A 2 44.03 62.98 -30.55
N SER A 3 44.25 61.74 -30.11
CA SER A 3 43.21 60.71 -29.86
C SER A 3 43.75 59.56 -28.98
N PRO A 4 42.91 58.78 -28.25
CA PRO A 4 43.38 58.10 -27.04
C PRO A 4 43.12 56.57 -26.94
N VAL A 5 44.03 55.91 -26.21
CA VAL A 5 43.84 54.83 -25.21
C VAL A 5 42.82 53.69 -25.47
N ARG A 6 43.33 52.45 -25.47
CA ARG A 6 42.65 51.27 -24.89
C ARG A 6 43.61 50.48 -24.00
N ARG A 7 43.18 50.08 -22.80
CA ARG A 7 43.86 49.10 -21.91
C ARG A 7 42.87 48.02 -21.47
N ARG A 8 43.37 46.82 -21.17
CA ARG A 8 42.58 45.62 -20.82
C ARG A 8 42.15 45.63 -19.34
N LEU A 9 41.04 44.95 -19.03
CA LEU A 9 40.55 44.66 -17.68
C LEU A 9 40.46 43.12 -17.49
N PRO A 10 40.80 42.57 -16.30
CA PRO A 10 40.72 41.14 -16.01
C PRO A 10 39.37 40.70 -15.40
N LEU A 11 39.21 39.40 -15.18
CA LEU A 11 37.95 38.77 -14.74
C LEU A 11 37.58 39.07 -13.27
N ARG A 12 36.28 38.93 -12.97
CA ARG A 12 35.73 38.75 -11.60
C ARG A 12 34.90 37.45 -11.53
N PRO A 13 34.84 36.77 -10.37
CA PRO A 13 34.14 35.49 -10.23
C PRO A 13 32.62 35.66 -10.13
N ARG A 14 31.86 34.66 -10.63
CA ARG A 14 30.44 34.48 -10.30
C ARG A 14 30.32 33.71 -8.98
N ARG A 15 29.36 34.10 -8.13
CA ARG A 15 28.99 33.35 -6.92
C ARG A 15 28.25 32.07 -7.30
N LEU A 16 28.56 30.97 -6.62
CA LEU A 16 27.80 29.72 -6.68
C LEU A 16 26.70 29.78 -5.62
N LEU A 17 25.43 29.52 -5.99
CA LEU A 17 24.38 29.22 -5.02
C LEU A 17 24.44 27.73 -4.69
N LEU A 18 24.68 27.41 -3.42
CA LEU A 18 24.52 26.06 -2.87
C LEU A 18 23.10 25.92 -2.33
N LEU A 19 22.24 25.26 -3.11
CA LEU A 19 20.96 24.74 -2.64
C LEU A 19 21.24 23.46 -1.84
N LEU A 20 21.22 23.54 -0.50
CA LEU A 20 21.15 22.34 0.34
C LEU A 20 19.72 21.81 0.32
N SER A 21 19.46 20.83 -0.55
CA SER A 21 18.31 19.94 -0.43
C SER A 21 18.54 19.00 0.77
N GLY A 22 17.95 19.31 1.92
CA GLY A 22 17.98 18.42 3.08
C GLY A 22 17.20 17.14 2.79
N LEU A 23 17.87 15.99 2.75
CA LEU A 23 17.18 14.69 2.68
C LEU A 23 16.48 14.41 4.01
N LEU A 24 15.16 14.29 3.95
CA LEU A 24 14.40 13.51 4.92
C LEU A 24 14.72 12.03 4.69
N VAL A 25 15.53 11.44 5.56
CA VAL A 25 15.74 9.99 5.59
C VAL A 25 14.56 9.37 6.34
N PRO A 26 13.79 8.44 5.74
CA PRO A 26 12.77 7.72 6.47
C PRO A 26 13.42 6.83 7.54
N LEU A 27 12.84 6.79 8.73
CA LEU A 27 13.25 5.84 9.77
C LEU A 27 12.86 4.43 9.33
N CYS A 28 13.84 3.69 8.79
CA CYS A 28 13.69 2.27 8.52
C CYS A 28 13.81 1.51 9.85
N GLY A 29 12.80 0.70 10.17
CA GLY A 29 12.91 -0.29 11.25
C GLY A 29 14.00 -1.31 10.91
N ALA A 30 14.59 -1.90 11.95
CA ALA A 30 15.45 -3.06 11.79
C ALA A 30 14.84 -4.17 12.65
N PHE A 31 14.37 -5.23 12.01
CA PHE A 31 13.91 -6.44 12.69
C PHE A 31 14.71 -7.66 12.18
N ASN A 32 14.22 -8.89 12.37
CA ASN A 32 15.04 -9.86 13.10
C ASN A 32 15.57 -11.10 12.34
N LEU A 33 15.54 -11.16 11.00
CA LEU A 33 16.27 -12.24 10.29
C LEU A 33 17.78 -11.94 10.16
N ASP A 34 18.67 -12.91 10.47
CA ASP A 34 20.11 -12.96 10.17
C ASP A 34 20.31 -13.43 8.74
N VAL A 35 20.86 -12.52 7.98
CA VAL A 35 20.66 -12.47 6.54
C VAL A 35 22.12 -12.58 5.95
N ASP A 36 23.20 -11.90 6.36
CA ASP A 36 24.56 -12.01 5.74
C ASP A 36 25.53 -13.07 6.36
N SER A 37 25.07 -13.86 7.36
CA SER A 37 25.65 -15.19 7.70
C SER A 37 24.88 -16.42 7.17
N PRO A 38 24.13 -16.35 6.07
CA PRO A 38 23.06 -17.31 5.86
C PRO A 38 23.61 -18.67 5.44
N ALA A 39 22.89 -19.76 5.77
CA ALA A 39 23.33 -21.08 5.34
C ALA A 39 22.94 -21.33 3.87
N GLU A 40 23.88 -21.09 2.95
CA GLU A 40 23.75 -21.39 1.51
C GLU A 40 23.87 -22.90 1.23
N TYR A 41 22.94 -23.42 0.43
CA TYR A 41 22.96 -24.76 -0.15
C TYR A 41 22.85 -24.67 -1.67
N SER A 42 23.48 -25.61 -2.39
CA SER A 42 23.49 -25.66 -3.86
C SER A 42 23.35 -27.07 -4.39
N GLY A 43 22.59 -27.24 -5.47
CA GLY A 43 22.45 -28.50 -6.19
C GLY A 43 23.33 -28.59 -7.45
N PRO A 44 23.12 -29.63 -8.28
CA PRO A 44 23.69 -29.69 -9.63
C PRO A 44 23.17 -28.57 -10.52
N GLU A 45 24.02 -28.04 -11.40
CA GLU A 45 23.63 -26.97 -12.35
C GLU A 45 22.54 -27.44 -13.32
N GLY A 46 21.53 -26.60 -13.54
CA GLY A 46 20.37 -26.90 -14.40
C GLY A 46 19.32 -27.81 -13.78
N SER A 47 19.52 -28.31 -12.55
CA SER A 47 18.59 -29.21 -11.86
C SER A 47 17.34 -28.51 -11.27
N TYR A 48 17.33 -27.18 -11.29
CA TYR A 48 16.36 -26.31 -10.63
C TYR A 48 16.31 -26.55 -9.12
N PHE A 49 17.46 -26.81 -8.48
CA PHE A 49 17.57 -26.95 -7.03
C PHE A 49 17.08 -25.68 -6.34
N GLY A 50 16.09 -25.81 -5.46
CA GLY A 50 15.40 -24.67 -4.83
C GLY A 50 14.08 -24.30 -5.50
N PHE A 51 13.57 -25.09 -6.44
CA PHE A 51 12.22 -24.89 -7.00
C PHE A 51 11.13 -25.12 -5.96
N ALA A 52 11.36 -26.05 -5.03
CA ALA A 52 10.56 -26.23 -3.81
C ALA A 52 11.49 -26.37 -2.60
N VAL A 53 11.06 -25.83 -1.45
CA VAL A 53 11.76 -25.92 -0.16
C VAL A 53 10.78 -26.24 0.96
N ASP A 54 11.22 -27.02 1.94
CA ASP A 54 10.51 -27.22 3.22
C ASP A 54 11.52 -27.57 4.34
N PHE A 55 11.11 -27.47 5.59
CA PHE A 55 11.83 -28.06 6.73
C PHE A 55 11.50 -29.56 6.86
N PHE A 56 12.37 -30.31 7.54
CA PHE A 56 12.09 -31.68 7.99
C PHE A 56 12.44 -31.82 9.47
N VAL A 57 11.41 -32.08 10.27
CA VAL A 57 11.43 -32.13 11.74
C VAL A 57 10.94 -33.52 12.19
N PRO A 58 11.76 -34.57 12.04
CA PRO A 58 11.41 -35.93 12.42
C PRO A 58 11.23 -36.07 13.94
N SER A 59 10.17 -36.76 14.40
CA SER A 59 10.00 -37.05 15.82
C SER A 59 11.06 -38.04 16.34
N ALA A 60 11.61 -38.89 15.46
CA ALA A 60 12.63 -39.87 15.79
C ALA A 60 14.04 -39.28 16.02
N SER A 61 14.27 -37.97 15.84
CA SER A 61 15.60 -37.36 15.95
C SER A 61 15.56 -35.91 16.43
N ASN A 62 16.44 -35.57 17.39
CA ASN A 62 16.62 -34.20 17.85
C ASN A 62 17.36 -33.28 16.83
N ARG A 63 17.67 -33.78 15.63
CA ARG A 63 18.26 -33.00 14.52
C ARG A 63 17.20 -32.67 13.47
N MET A 64 17.09 -31.40 13.12
CA MET A 64 16.29 -30.93 11.99
C MET A 64 17.13 -30.86 10.70
N PHE A 65 16.46 -30.85 9.56
CA PHE A 65 17.07 -30.82 8.23
C PHE A 65 16.28 -29.90 7.30
N LEU A 66 16.88 -29.49 6.19
CA LEU A 66 16.16 -28.83 5.09
C LEU A 66 15.84 -29.87 4.00
N LEU A 67 14.71 -29.72 3.34
CA LEU A 67 14.36 -30.44 2.12
C LEU A 67 14.39 -29.47 0.94
N VAL A 68 15.06 -29.86 -0.13
CA VAL A 68 15.14 -29.06 -1.35
C VAL A 68 14.82 -29.91 -2.57
N GLY A 69 13.81 -29.47 -3.32
CA GLY A 69 13.42 -30.04 -4.60
C GLY A 69 14.32 -29.58 -5.74
N ALA A 70 14.69 -30.51 -6.61
CA ALA A 70 15.50 -30.30 -7.82
C ALA A 70 14.86 -31.05 -9.01
N PRO A 71 13.77 -30.52 -9.60
CA PRO A 71 12.92 -31.26 -10.55
C PRO A 71 13.58 -31.66 -11.86
N LYS A 72 14.71 -31.06 -12.23
CA LYS A 72 15.50 -31.43 -13.42
C LYS A 72 16.78 -32.22 -13.11
N ALA A 73 16.98 -32.65 -11.87
CA ALA A 73 18.16 -33.45 -11.54
C ALA A 73 18.23 -34.74 -12.38
N ASN A 74 19.42 -35.05 -12.88
CA ASN A 74 19.71 -36.40 -13.40
C ASN A 74 19.91 -37.35 -12.21
N THR A 75 19.32 -38.54 -12.29
CA THR A 75 19.35 -39.57 -11.26
C THR A 75 20.10 -40.81 -11.76
N THR A 76 20.27 -41.81 -10.90
CA THR A 76 20.84 -43.13 -11.26
C THR A 76 19.82 -44.10 -11.86
N GLN A 77 18.60 -43.65 -12.15
CA GLN A 77 17.51 -44.52 -12.64
C GLN A 77 17.80 -44.98 -14.09
N PRO A 78 17.74 -46.30 -14.39
CA PRO A 78 18.06 -46.82 -15.72
C PRO A 78 17.23 -46.20 -16.84
N GLY A 79 17.91 -45.57 -17.81
CA GLY A 79 17.29 -44.98 -19.00
C GLY A 79 16.55 -43.66 -18.79
N ILE A 80 16.61 -43.06 -17.59
CA ILE A 80 15.90 -41.82 -17.25
C ILE A 80 16.80 -40.59 -17.40
N VAL A 81 16.24 -39.51 -17.94
CA VAL A 81 16.91 -38.21 -18.14
C VAL A 81 16.09 -37.11 -17.46
N GLU A 82 16.73 -36.23 -16.69
CA GLU A 82 16.07 -35.20 -15.86
C GLU A 82 14.88 -35.77 -15.06
N GLY A 83 15.06 -36.92 -14.41
CA GLY A 83 14.01 -37.56 -13.60
C GLY A 83 13.56 -36.72 -12.40
N GLY A 84 14.42 -35.81 -11.94
CA GLY A 84 14.20 -35.00 -10.75
C GLY A 84 14.51 -35.75 -9.46
N GLN A 85 14.84 -35.02 -8.40
CA GLN A 85 15.06 -35.59 -7.06
C GLN A 85 14.74 -34.57 -5.95
N VAL A 86 14.60 -35.07 -4.73
CA VAL A 86 14.58 -34.24 -3.51
C VAL A 86 15.81 -34.56 -2.68
N LEU A 87 16.44 -33.54 -2.13
CA LEU A 87 17.64 -33.67 -1.31
C LEU A 87 17.35 -33.26 0.13
N LYS A 88 17.84 -34.06 1.08
CA LYS A 88 17.89 -33.72 2.50
C LYS A 88 19.24 -33.07 2.80
N CYS A 89 19.23 -31.86 3.34
CA CYS A 89 20.44 -31.10 3.65
C CYS A 89 20.69 -31.03 5.15
N ASP A 90 21.90 -31.41 5.56
CA ASP A 90 22.40 -31.26 6.94
C ASP A 90 22.59 -29.78 7.29
N TRP A 91 21.80 -29.23 8.23
CA TRP A 91 22.01 -27.88 8.78
C TRP A 91 23.35 -27.77 9.54
N SER A 92 23.71 -28.84 10.26
CA SER A 92 25.00 -28.99 10.93
C SER A 92 26.18 -28.81 9.97
N SER A 93 27.31 -28.35 10.51
CA SER A 93 28.42 -27.60 9.86
C SER A 93 28.88 -28.01 8.45
N SER A 94 28.66 -29.26 8.05
CA SER A 94 28.92 -29.82 6.72
C SER A 94 28.13 -29.20 5.54
N ARG A 95 26.92 -28.67 5.79
CA ARG A 95 25.99 -28.13 4.76
C ARG A 95 25.75 -29.10 3.58
N ARG A 96 25.86 -30.40 3.84
CA ARG A 96 25.83 -31.44 2.80
C ARG A 96 24.38 -31.82 2.49
N CYS A 97 23.98 -31.61 1.25
CA CYS A 97 22.76 -32.18 0.69
C CYS A 97 23.02 -33.61 0.20
N GLN A 98 22.08 -34.51 0.49
CA GLN A 98 22.11 -35.91 0.09
C GLN A 98 20.77 -36.24 -0.57
N PRO A 99 20.73 -36.87 -1.76
CA PRO A 99 19.47 -37.25 -2.40
C PRO A 99 18.72 -38.26 -1.53
N ILE A 100 17.40 -38.13 -1.47
CA ILE A 100 16.52 -39.10 -0.81
C ILE A 100 16.13 -40.16 -1.84
N GLU A 101 16.40 -41.43 -1.53
CA GLU A 101 16.02 -42.55 -2.39
C GLU A 101 14.53 -42.87 -2.21
N PHE A 102 13.69 -42.29 -3.06
CA PHE A 102 12.27 -42.62 -3.16
C PHE A 102 12.02 -43.78 -4.13
N ASP A 103 12.63 -43.71 -5.32
CA ASP A 103 12.55 -44.71 -6.39
C ASP A 103 13.86 -44.75 -7.18
N ALA A 104 14.47 -45.93 -7.28
CA ALA A 104 15.68 -46.19 -8.07
C ALA A 104 15.40 -46.88 -9.42
N THR A 105 14.13 -47.20 -9.71
CA THR A 105 13.73 -47.93 -10.93
C THR A 105 13.60 -47.01 -12.15
N GLY A 106 13.84 -47.58 -13.34
CA GLY A 106 13.49 -46.96 -14.62
C GLY A 106 11.98 -47.00 -14.88
N ASN A 107 11.57 -46.93 -16.14
CA ASN A 107 10.16 -47.10 -16.50
C ASN A 107 9.71 -48.57 -16.30
N ARG A 108 8.50 -48.79 -15.79
CA ARG A 108 7.74 -50.04 -15.94
C ARG A 108 7.31 -50.24 -17.39
N ASP A 109 7.30 -51.47 -17.86
CA ASP A 109 6.82 -51.87 -19.20
C ASP A 109 5.38 -52.38 -19.17
N TYR A 110 4.61 -52.10 -20.23
CA TYR A 110 3.27 -52.67 -20.47
C TYR A 110 3.40 -54.00 -21.21
N ALA A 111 4.23 -53.99 -22.25
CA ALA A 111 4.68 -55.15 -23.00
C ALA A 111 6.17 -54.97 -23.31
N LYS A 112 6.82 -56.03 -23.81
CA LYS A 112 8.24 -55.95 -24.17
C LYS A 112 8.45 -54.85 -25.23
N ASP A 113 9.40 -53.95 -24.95
CA ASP A 113 9.73 -52.80 -25.78
C ASP A 113 8.61 -51.72 -25.88
N ASP A 114 7.62 -51.72 -24.98
CA ASP A 114 6.48 -50.78 -24.90
C ASP A 114 6.27 -50.24 -23.45
N PRO A 115 6.90 -49.12 -23.07
CA PRO A 115 6.88 -48.58 -21.70
C PRO A 115 5.49 -48.11 -21.24
N LEU A 116 5.08 -48.54 -20.05
CA LEU A 116 3.79 -48.17 -19.42
C LEU A 116 3.82 -46.75 -18.81
N GLU A 117 4.99 -46.28 -18.43
CA GLU A 117 5.22 -44.96 -17.83
C GLU A 117 6.47 -44.29 -18.39
N PHE A 118 6.58 -42.96 -18.24
CA PHE A 118 7.74 -42.20 -18.71
C PHE A 118 8.21 -41.24 -17.61
N LYS A 119 9.28 -41.62 -16.91
CA LYS A 119 9.87 -40.84 -15.80
C LYS A 119 10.86 -39.75 -16.26
N SER A 120 11.28 -39.76 -17.52
CA SER A 120 12.19 -38.71 -18.04
C SER A 120 11.49 -37.35 -18.16
N HIS A 121 12.12 -36.30 -17.64
CA HIS A 121 11.58 -34.95 -17.48
C HIS A 121 10.27 -34.89 -16.66
N GLN A 122 10.04 -35.82 -15.72
CA GLN A 122 8.80 -35.88 -14.92
C GLN A 122 8.65 -34.77 -13.86
N TRP A 123 9.73 -33.99 -13.62
CA TRP A 123 9.78 -32.94 -12.60
C TRP A 123 9.60 -33.43 -11.15
N PHE A 124 10.21 -34.57 -10.79
CA PHE A 124 10.13 -35.08 -9.41
C PHE A 124 10.86 -34.16 -8.42
N GLY A 125 10.14 -33.71 -7.39
CA GLY A 125 10.60 -32.66 -6.48
C GLY A 125 10.22 -31.25 -6.93
N ALA A 126 9.32 -31.07 -7.91
CA ALA A 126 8.73 -29.76 -8.20
C ALA A 126 7.79 -29.27 -7.08
N SER A 127 7.27 -30.19 -6.26
CA SER A 127 6.64 -29.87 -4.99
C SER A 127 7.14 -30.83 -3.91
N VAL A 128 7.33 -30.28 -2.71
CA VAL A 128 7.85 -30.99 -1.54
C VAL A 128 7.14 -30.47 -0.30
N ARG A 129 6.68 -31.39 0.54
CA ARG A 129 6.16 -31.11 1.89
C ARG A 129 6.67 -32.14 2.88
N SER A 130 6.85 -31.74 4.13
CA SER A 130 7.02 -32.70 5.23
C SER A 130 6.06 -32.45 6.37
N LYS A 131 5.85 -33.51 7.16
CA LYS A 131 5.20 -33.42 8.47
C LYS A 131 5.73 -34.53 9.36
N GLN A 132 6.31 -34.16 10.50
CA GLN A 132 6.98 -35.08 11.41
C GLN A 132 8.02 -35.93 10.64
N ASP A 133 7.98 -37.26 10.76
CA ASP A 133 8.89 -38.18 10.07
C ASP A 133 8.52 -38.46 8.60
N LYS A 134 7.40 -37.92 8.11
CA LYS A 134 6.86 -38.17 6.76
C LYS A 134 7.28 -37.08 5.77
N ILE A 135 7.69 -37.50 4.57
CA ILE A 135 8.05 -36.61 3.46
C ILE A 135 7.22 -36.98 2.23
N LEU A 136 6.51 -36.00 1.67
CA LEU A 136 5.78 -36.12 0.40
C LEU A 136 6.48 -35.29 -0.68
N ALA A 137 6.79 -35.92 -1.81
CA ALA A 137 7.37 -35.26 -2.97
C ALA A 137 6.62 -35.68 -4.24
N CYS A 138 6.45 -34.78 -5.21
CA CYS A 138 5.69 -35.08 -6.43
C CYS A 138 6.42 -34.77 -7.73
N ALA A 139 5.97 -35.44 -8.79
CA ALA A 139 6.39 -35.34 -10.18
C ALA A 139 5.18 -34.92 -11.05
N PRO A 140 4.87 -33.62 -11.17
CA PRO A 140 3.66 -33.13 -11.84
C PRO A 140 3.67 -33.30 -13.37
N LEU A 141 4.82 -33.68 -13.95
CA LEU A 141 4.99 -34.00 -15.37
C LEU A 141 5.33 -35.49 -15.58
N TYR A 142 5.10 -36.36 -14.59
CA TYR A 142 5.09 -37.80 -14.81
C TYR A 142 4.02 -38.15 -15.85
N HIS A 143 4.42 -38.88 -16.90
CA HIS A 143 3.51 -39.31 -17.97
C HIS A 143 3.20 -40.81 -17.90
N TRP A 144 1.97 -41.15 -18.28
CA TRP A 144 1.38 -42.48 -18.23
C TRP A 144 0.87 -42.89 -19.63
N ARG A 145 1.05 -44.16 -20.01
CA ARG A 145 0.61 -44.67 -21.32
C ARG A 145 -0.88 -44.99 -21.37
N THR A 146 -1.51 -45.22 -20.21
CA THR A 146 -2.76 -45.98 -20.04
C THR A 146 -2.64 -47.47 -20.40
N GLU A 147 -3.53 -48.28 -19.82
CA GLU A 147 -3.65 -49.72 -20.09
C GLU A 147 -4.57 -50.03 -21.29
N LEU A 148 -5.36 -49.04 -21.73
CA LEU A 148 -6.46 -49.20 -22.71
C LEU A 148 -6.06 -48.83 -24.14
N LYS A 149 -5.20 -47.81 -24.29
CA LYS A 149 -4.67 -47.31 -25.56
C LYS A 149 -3.20 -46.88 -25.37
N GLN A 150 -2.47 -46.63 -26.46
CA GLN A 150 -1.10 -46.13 -26.37
C GLN A 150 -1.12 -44.59 -26.40
N GLU A 151 -1.11 -43.98 -25.22
CA GLU A 151 -1.12 -42.52 -25.04
C GLU A 151 0.16 -42.04 -24.33
N ARG A 152 0.22 -40.75 -23.99
CA ARG A 152 1.22 -40.18 -23.09
C ARG A 152 0.62 -39.05 -22.25
N GLU A 153 -0.17 -39.45 -21.26
CA GLU A 153 -0.98 -38.57 -20.41
C GLU A 153 -0.20 -38.06 -19.19
N PRO A 154 -0.08 -36.73 -18.96
CA PRO A 154 0.63 -36.16 -17.81
C PRO A 154 -0.25 -36.19 -16.53
N VAL A 155 -0.57 -37.40 -16.05
CA VAL A 155 -1.43 -37.62 -14.87
C VAL A 155 -0.80 -37.09 -13.57
N GLY A 156 0.54 -37.04 -13.49
CA GLY A 156 1.29 -36.76 -12.27
C GLY A 156 1.35 -37.94 -11.28
N THR A 157 2.39 -37.99 -10.45
CA THR A 157 2.54 -38.98 -9.37
C THR A 157 3.27 -38.35 -8.17
N CYS A 158 3.07 -38.89 -6.97
CA CYS A 158 3.79 -38.52 -5.76
C CYS A 158 4.37 -39.74 -5.06
N PHE A 159 5.44 -39.53 -4.28
CA PHE A 159 6.02 -40.53 -3.41
C PHE A 159 5.98 -40.01 -1.96
N LEU A 160 5.42 -40.82 -1.06
CA LEU A 160 5.38 -40.57 0.37
C LEU A 160 6.38 -41.52 1.04
N GLN A 161 7.34 -40.98 1.77
CA GLN A 161 8.33 -41.76 2.53
C GLN A 161 8.16 -41.54 4.04
N ASP A 162 8.28 -42.63 4.79
CA ASP A 162 8.27 -42.68 6.25
C ASP A 162 9.41 -43.64 6.68
N GLY A 163 10.48 -43.09 7.26
CA GLY A 163 11.73 -43.82 7.53
C GLY A 163 12.33 -44.43 6.25
N THR A 164 12.34 -45.76 6.16
CA THR A 164 12.79 -46.52 4.97
C THR A 164 11.65 -47.03 4.08
N LYS A 165 10.39 -46.68 4.40
CA LYS A 165 9.21 -47.16 3.68
C LYS A 165 8.71 -46.08 2.74
N THR A 166 8.85 -46.29 1.43
CA THR A 166 8.25 -45.44 0.39
C THR A 166 6.97 -46.07 -0.16
N VAL A 167 5.97 -45.25 -0.47
CA VAL A 167 4.78 -45.64 -1.24
C VAL A 167 4.48 -44.63 -2.36
N GLU A 168 4.00 -45.11 -3.50
CA GLU A 168 3.53 -44.27 -4.61
C GLU A 168 2.07 -43.86 -4.38
N TYR A 169 1.77 -42.55 -4.52
CA TYR A 169 0.44 -41.96 -4.42
C TYR A 169 0.13 -41.17 -5.70
N ALA A 170 -0.64 -41.79 -6.61
CA ALA A 170 -0.97 -41.24 -7.92
C ALA A 170 -2.51 -41.18 -8.13
N PRO A 171 -3.25 -40.31 -7.41
CA PRO A 171 -4.71 -40.35 -7.38
C PRO A 171 -5.37 -40.06 -8.75
N CYS A 172 -4.68 -39.36 -9.65
CA CYS A 172 -5.15 -39.10 -11.01
C CYS A 172 -4.78 -40.18 -12.04
N ARG A 173 -3.94 -41.17 -11.67
CA ARG A 173 -3.67 -42.34 -12.51
C ARG A 173 -4.80 -43.36 -12.34
N SER A 174 -5.98 -42.98 -12.79
CA SER A 174 -7.24 -43.72 -12.62
C SER A 174 -7.74 -44.32 -13.94
N LYS A 175 -9.00 -44.77 -13.98
CA LYS A 175 -9.67 -45.19 -15.22
C LYS A 175 -10.36 -44.05 -15.98
N ASN A 176 -10.47 -42.86 -15.39
CA ASN A 176 -10.84 -41.64 -16.09
C ASN A 176 -9.59 -41.06 -16.76
N ILE A 177 -9.22 -41.66 -17.89
CA ILE A 177 -8.17 -41.19 -18.79
C ILE A 177 -8.62 -39.92 -19.55
N ASP A 178 -7.85 -39.48 -20.55
CA ASP A 178 -8.17 -38.34 -21.43
C ASP A 178 -8.33 -36.97 -20.71
N ALA A 179 -8.59 -35.91 -21.48
CA ALA A 179 -8.59 -34.51 -21.02
C ALA A 179 -9.91 -34.05 -20.39
N ASP A 180 -11.02 -34.73 -20.68
CA ASP A 180 -12.30 -34.59 -19.99
C ASP A 180 -12.34 -35.34 -18.65
N GLY A 181 -11.46 -36.34 -18.48
CA GLY A 181 -11.19 -37.02 -17.21
C GLY A 181 -10.00 -36.44 -16.45
N GLN A 182 -9.04 -37.30 -16.11
CA GLN A 182 -7.88 -37.01 -15.27
C GLN A 182 -6.53 -37.25 -15.96
N GLY A 183 -6.51 -37.63 -17.25
CA GLY A 183 -5.28 -37.88 -18.02
C GLY A 183 -4.30 -36.70 -17.99
N PHE A 184 -4.84 -35.48 -18.03
CA PHE A 184 -4.05 -34.23 -17.98
C PHE A 184 -4.01 -33.59 -16.59
N CYS A 185 -4.31 -34.34 -15.52
CA CYS A 185 -4.42 -33.82 -14.16
C CYS A 185 -3.17 -33.09 -13.64
N GLN A 186 -1.96 -33.57 -13.95
CA GLN A 186 -0.70 -33.09 -13.36
C GLN A 186 -0.71 -33.14 -11.82
N GLY A 187 -1.24 -34.25 -11.26
CA GLY A 187 -1.44 -34.44 -9.83
C GLY A 187 -0.16 -34.26 -9.02
N GLY A 188 -0.23 -33.42 -8.00
CA GLY A 188 0.92 -33.07 -7.15
C GLY A 188 1.60 -31.76 -7.55
N PHE A 189 1.05 -30.99 -8.49
CA PHE A 189 1.56 -29.66 -8.86
C PHE A 189 1.71 -28.73 -7.63
N SER A 190 0.75 -28.80 -6.71
CA SER A 190 0.82 -28.22 -5.38
C SER A 190 0.31 -29.23 -4.35
N ILE A 191 0.83 -29.21 -3.12
CA ILE A 191 0.49 -30.17 -2.06
C ILE A 191 0.57 -29.49 -0.69
N ASP A 192 -0.19 -29.99 0.27
CA ASP A 192 -0.06 -29.61 1.69
C ASP A 192 -0.50 -30.73 2.65
N PHE A 193 -0.20 -30.56 3.95
CA PHE A 193 -0.65 -31.46 5.03
C PHE A 193 -1.54 -30.73 6.04
N THR A 194 -2.69 -31.32 6.40
CA THR A 194 -3.49 -30.83 7.53
C THR A 194 -2.89 -31.23 8.89
N LYS A 195 -3.27 -30.52 9.96
CA LYS A 195 -3.05 -30.90 11.36
C LYS A 195 -3.48 -32.35 11.61
N ALA A 196 -4.61 -32.77 11.02
CA ALA A 196 -5.18 -34.12 11.08
C ALA A 196 -4.45 -35.19 10.22
N ASP A 197 -3.29 -34.87 9.65
CA ASP A 197 -2.42 -35.82 8.91
C ASP A 197 -2.97 -36.32 7.56
N ARG A 198 -3.81 -35.49 6.95
CA ARG A 198 -4.37 -35.72 5.61
C ARG A 198 -3.58 -34.91 4.58
N VAL A 199 -3.28 -35.53 3.44
CA VAL A 199 -2.69 -34.86 2.28
C VAL A 199 -3.78 -34.12 1.51
N LEU A 200 -3.54 -32.84 1.21
CA LEU A 200 -4.22 -32.07 0.17
C LEU A 200 -3.33 -32.06 -1.08
N LEU A 201 -3.92 -32.24 -2.27
CA LEU A 201 -3.19 -32.34 -3.53
C LEU A 201 -3.92 -31.58 -4.65
N GLY A 202 -3.21 -30.64 -5.27
CA GLY A 202 -3.63 -29.93 -6.47
C GLY A 202 -3.34 -30.75 -7.73
N GLY A 203 -4.37 -30.96 -8.54
CA GLY A 203 -4.31 -31.60 -9.86
C GLY A 203 -4.84 -30.64 -10.93
N PRO A 204 -4.06 -29.60 -11.30
CA PRO A 204 -4.56 -28.39 -11.94
C PRO A 204 -5.26 -28.65 -13.27
N GLY A 205 -4.76 -29.57 -14.10
CA GLY A 205 -5.27 -29.80 -15.45
C GLY A 205 -6.51 -30.70 -15.56
N SER A 206 -6.99 -31.24 -14.43
CA SER A 206 -8.23 -32.03 -14.40
C SER A 206 -9.43 -31.18 -14.85
N PHE A 207 -10.36 -31.77 -15.60
CA PHE A 207 -11.64 -31.14 -15.96
C PHE A 207 -11.51 -29.72 -16.56
N TYR A 208 -10.59 -29.51 -17.50
CA TYR A 208 -10.30 -28.21 -18.14
C TYR A 208 -9.65 -27.13 -17.24
N TRP A 209 -8.54 -27.46 -16.57
CA TRP A 209 -7.62 -26.51 -15.92
C TRP A 209 -8.18 -25.71 -14.72
N GLN A 210 -8.78 -26.41 -13.74
CA GLN A 210 -9.50 -25.81 -12.60
C GLN A 210 -8.69 -25.59 -11.30
N GLY A 211 -7.34 -25.62 -11.32
CA GLY A 211 -6.55 -25.36 -10.11
C GLY A 211 -5.13 -24.83 -10.37
N TYR A 212 -4.44 -24.41 -9.31
CA TYR A 212 -3.01 -24.03 -9.36
C TYR A 212 -2.28 -24.14 -8.01
N SER A 213 -2.75 -23.45 -6.97
CA SER A 213 -2.10 -23.39 -5.64
C SER A 213 -3.01 -23.90 -4.54
N VAL A 214 -2.45 -24.39 -3.41
CA VAL A 214 -3.23 -24.85 -2.25
C VAL A 214 -2.62 -24.38 -0.92
N ALA A 215 -3.47 -24.22 0.09
CA ALA A 215 -3.12 -24.02 1.50
C ALA A 215 -4.24 -24.61 2.40
N VAL A 216 -4.00 -24.72 3.71
CA VAL A 216 -4.96 -25.29 4.67
C VAL A 216 -5.11 -24.41 5.93
N GLY A 217 -6.32 -24.36 6.50
CA GLY A 217 -6.64 -23.60 7.72
C GLY A 217 -8.12 -23.77 8.08
N ASP A 218 -8.54 -23.39 9.29
CA ASP A 218 -9.96 -23.47 9.70
C ASP A 218 -10.68 -22.16 9.34
N PHE A 219 -11.78 -22.28 8.57
CA PHE A 219 -12.66 -21.17 8.19
C PHE A 219 -14.13 -21.44 8.54
N ASN A 220 -14.42 -22.47 9.33
CA ASN A 220 -15.78 -22.88 9.69
C ASN A 220 -16.00 -23.02 11.22
N GLY A 221 -14.92 -23.19 11.99
CA GLY A 221 -14.91 -23.25 13.45
C GLY A 221 -15.08 -24.65 14.05
N ASP A 222 -14.97 -25.73 13.26
CA ASP A 222 -15.05 -27.11 13.77
C ASP A 222 -13.70 -27.74 14.16
N GLY A 223 -12.59 -27.01 14.01
CA GLY A 223 -11.24 -27.44 14.38
C GLY A 223 -10.56 -28.37 13.37
N ILE A 224 -11.18 -28.62 12.21
CA ILE A 224 -10.58 -29.32 11.08
C ILE A 224 -10.04 -28.28 10.10
N ASP A 225 -8.85 -28.50 9.54
CA ASP A 225 -8.38 -27.62 8.47
C ASP A 225 -9.17 -27.86 7.18
N ASP A 226 -9.84 -26.81 6.73
CA ASP A 226 -10.45 -26.65 5.41
C ASP A 226 -9.38 -26.42 4.33
N PHE A 227 -9.79 -26.53 3.07
CA PHE A 227 -8.90 -26.51 1.90
C PHE A 227 -9.05 -25.21 1.11
N VAL A 228 -7.99 -24.40 1.05
CA VAL A 228 -7.91 -23.21 0.19
C VAL A 228 -7.28 -23.60 -1.15
N SER A 229 -7.90 -23.23 -2.27
CA SER A 229 -7.43 -23.55 -3.63
C SER A 229 -7.46 -22.31 -4.53
N GLY A 230 -6.31 -21.96 -5.11
CA GLY A 230 -6.16 -20.85 -6.05
C GLY A 230 -6.41 -21.27 -7.50
N VAL A 231 -7.30 -20.55 -8.20
CA VAL A 231 -7.74 -20.84 -9.58
C VAL A 231 -7.56 -19.59 -10.47
N PRO A 232 -6.32 -19.25 -10.85
CA PRO A 232 -5.99 -17.95 -11.48
C PRO A 232 -6.53 -17.74 -12.91
N ARG A 233 -7.15 -18.76 -13.51
CA ARG A 233 -7.83 -18.64 -14.82
C ARG A 233 -9.36 -18.54 -14.73
N ALA A 234 -9.94 -18.71 -13.54
CA ALA A 234 -11.38 -18.63 -13.31
C ALA A 234 -11.97 -17.25 -13.64
N ALA A 235 -13.30 -17.19 -13.74
CA ALA A 235 -14.08 -15.97 -14.02
C ALA A 235 -13.53 -15.13 -15.20
N ARG A 236 -13.22 -15.80 -16.34
CA ARG A 236 -12.60 -15.19 -17.53
C ARG A 236 -11.23 -14.56 -17.24
N THR A 237 -10.36 -15.27 -16.52
CA THR A 237 -9.02 -14.81 -16.09
C THR A 237 -8.98 -13.61 -15.14
N LEU A 238 -10.11 -13.24 -14.51
CA LEU A 238 -10.07 -12.44 -13.27
C LEU A 238 -9.31 -13.19 -12.16
N GLY A 239 -9.39 -14.53 -12.18
CA GLY A 239 -8.86 -15.40 -11.13
C GLY A 239 -9.81 -15.48 -9.94
N MET A 240 -9.81 -16.63 -9.27
CA MET A 240 -10.60 -16.87 -8.06
C MET A 240 -9.79 -17.67 -7.04
N VAL A 241 -10.22 -17.64 -5.79
CA VAL A 241 -9.79 -18.59 -4.75
C VAL A 241 -11.04 -19.21 -4.14
N TYR A 242 -11.04 -20.53 -4.01
CA TYR A 242 -12.13 -21.31 -3.43
C TYR A 242 -11.70 -21.89 -2.08
N ILE A 243 -12.59 -21.85 -1.09
CA ILE A 243 -12.43 -22.54 0.20
C ILE A 243 -13.44 -23.69 0.25
N TYR A 244 -12.97 -24.88 0.60
CA TYR A 244 -13.77 -26.09 0.73
C TYR A 244 -13.69 -26.70 2.12
N ASP A 245 -14.83 -27.16 2.64
CA ASP A 245 -14.99 -27.89 3.91
C ASP A 245 -14.04 -29.10 3.98
N GLY A 246 -13.19 -29.13 5.00
CA GLY A 246 -12.15 -30.16 5.19
C GLY A 246 -12.72 -31.56 5.43
N LYS A 247 -13.96 -31.67 5.92
CA LYS A 247 -14.67 -32.93 6.18
C LYS A 247 -15.33 -33.49 4.92
N ASN A 248 -15.98 -32.65 4.10
CA ASN A 248 -16.88 -33.10 3.02
C ASN A 248 -16.65 -32.49 1.61
N MET A 249 -15.71 -31.56 1.42
CA MET A 249 -15.41 -30.89 0.15
C MET A 249 -16.56 -30.01 -0.41
N SER A 250 -17.51 -29.56 0.42
CA SER A 250 -18.48 -28.53 0.03
C SER A 250 -17.83 -27.14 -0.04
N SER A 251 -18.31 -26.24 -0.91
CA SER A 251 -17.78 -24.89 -1.04
C SER A 251 -18.29 -23.99 0.10
N LEU A 252 -17.38 -23.37 0.83
CA LEU A 252 -17.66 -22.44 1.93
C LEU A 252 -17.64 -20.98 1.44
N HIS A 253 -16.48 -20.53 0.95
CA HIS A 253 -16.25 -19.13 0.55
C HIS A 253 -15.49 -19.05 -0.78
N ASN A 254 -15.76 -18.00 -1.56
CA ASN A 254 -15.16 -17.76 -2.87
C ASN A 254 -14.70 -16.30 -3.01
N PHE A 255 -13.42 -16.10 -3.27
CA PHE A 255 -12.83 -14.79 -3.59
C PHE A 255 -12.66 -14.64 -5.11
N THR A 256 -12.76 -13.41 -5.62
CA THR A 256 -12.61 -13.11 -7.06
C THR A 256 -11.65 -11.93 -7.25
N GLY A 257 -10.73 -12.03 -8.20
CA GLY A 257 -9.83 -10.94 -8.55
C GLY A 257 -10.53 -9.78 -9.28
N GLU A 258 -10.04 -8.57 -9.11
CA GLU A 258 -10.64 -7.36 -9.71
C GLU A 258 -10.12 -7.03 -11.12
N GLN A 259 -9.04 -7.69 -11.56
CA GLN A 259 -8.34 -7.36 -12.80
C GLN A 259 -8.04 -8.63 -13.61
N MET A 260 -8.45 -8.65 -14.87
CA MET A 260 -8.21 -9.76 -15.78
C MET A 260 -6.71 -9.93 -16.06
N ALA A 261 -6.26 -11.17 -16.20
CA ALA A 261 -4.88 -11.59 -16.39
C ALA A 261 -3.90 -11.29 -15.23
N ALA A 262 -4.35 -10.71 -14.10
CA ALA A 262 -3.52 -10.45 -12.92
C ALA A 262 -3.04 -11.72 -12.18
N TYR A 263 -3.53 -12.91 -12.57
CA TYR A 263 -3.22 -14.21 -11.97
C TYR A 263 -3.57 -14.31 -10.47
N PHE A 264 -4.68 -13.69 -10.06
CA PHE A 264 -5.22 -13.78 -8.68
C PHE A 264 -5.48 -15.24 -8.27
N GLY A 265 -4.77 -15.72 -7.25
CA GLY A 265 -4.74 -17.14 -6.87
C GLY A 265 -3.53 -17.91 -7.39
N PHE A 266 -2.46 -17.22 -7.84
CA PHE A 266 -1.17 -17.86 -8.17
C PHE A 266 -0.50 -18.46 -6.94
N SER A 267 -0.58 -17.78 -5.81
CA SER A 267 -0.18 -18.30 -4.50
C SER A 267 -1.28 -18.02 -3.47
N VAL A 268 -1.49 -18.95 -2.54
CA VAL A 268 -2.36 -18.78 -1.38
C VAL A 268 -1.60 -19.17 -0.12
N ALA A 269 -1.92 -18.53 1.01
CA ALA A 269 -1.43 -18.91 2.34
C ALA A 269 -2.52 -18.63 3.39
N ALA A 270 -2.44 -19.33 4.52
CA ALA A 270 -3.34 -19.17 5.66
C ALA A 270 -2.54 -19.10 6.98
N THR A 271 -2.82 -18.10 7.81
CA THR A 271 -2.20 -17.89 9.15
C THR A 271 -2.97 -16.80 9.90
N ASP A 272 -3.06 -16.86 11.24
CA ASP A 272 -3.63 -15.76 12.05
C ASP A 272 -2.61 -14.63 12.16
N ILE A 273 -2.86 -13.49 11.52
CA ILE A 273 -1.94 -12.34 11.50
C ILE A 273 -2.26 -11.29 12.56
N ASN A 274 -3.35 -11.47 13.32
CA ASN A 274 -3.86 -10.49 14.28
C ASN A 274 -4.10 -11.00 15.72
N GLY A 275 -3.78 -12.27 16.00
CA GLY A 275 -3.83 -12.85 17.35
C GLY A 275 -5.25 -12.99 17.88
N ASP A 276 -6.22 -13.39 17.06
CA ASP A 276 -7.60 -13.68 17.46
C ASP A 276 -8.02 -15.15 17.23
N ASP A 277 -7.05 -16.06 17.05
CA ASP A 277 -7.17 -17.52 16.84
C ASP A 277 -7.86 -17.92 15.52
N TYR A 278 -8.28 -16.96 14.68
CA TYR A 278 -8.85 -17.23 13.35
C TYR A 278 -7.77 -17.20 12.25
N ALA A 279 -7.84 -18.14 11.30
CA ALA A 279 -6.91 -18.15 10.16
C ALA A 279 -7.27 -17.07 9.12
N ASP A 280 -6.34 -16.18 8.79
CA ASP A 280 -6.51 -15.17 7.74
C ASP A 280 -6.04 -15.69 6.38
N VAL A 281 -6.67 -15.21 5.30
CA VAL A 281 -6.40 -15.66 3.93
C VAL A 281 -5.54 -14.64 3.19
N PHE A 282 -4.42 -15.10 2.64
CA PHE A 282 -3.51 -14.30 1.82
C PHE A 282 -3.52 -14.81 0.38
N ILE A 283 -3.76 -13.91 -0.59
CA ILE A 283 -3.93 -14.26 -2.00
C ILE A 283 -2.99 -13.44 -2.87
N GLY A 284 -2.12 -14.11 -3.62
CA GLY A 284 -1.21 -13.50 -4.58
C GLY A 284 -1.83 -13.28 -5.96
N ALA A 285 -1.65 -12.07 -6.50
CA ALA A 285 -1.96 -11.65 -7.86
C ALA A 285 -0.71 -11.03 -8.51
N PRO A 286 0.31 -11.84 -8.87
CA PRO A 286 1.64 -11.36 -9.23
C PRO A 286 1.71 -10.53 -10.51
N LEU A 287 0.69 -10.57 -11.38
CA LEU A 287 0.64 -9.78 -12.62
C LEU A 287 -0.33 -8.58 -12.52
N PHE A 288 -0.77 -8.22 -11.31
CA PHE A 288 -1.64 -7.07 -11.10
C PHE A 288 -0.96 -5.75 -11.52
N MET A 289 -1.67 -4.95 -12.31
CA MET A 289 -1.28 -3.60 -12.68
C MET A 289 -1.98 -2.55 -11.81
N ASP A 290 -1.23 -1.72 -11.10
CA ASP A 290 -1.79 -0.55 -10.42
C ASP A 290 -1.68 0.71 -11.29
N ARG A 291 -2.13 1.86 -10.77
CA ARG A 291 -1.98 3.16 -11.44
C ARG A 291 -0.84 3.93 -10.79
N GLY A 292 0.22 4.17 -11.57
CA GLY A 292 1.34 5.01 -11.16
C GLY A 292 0.94 6.49 -10.98
N SER A 293 1.87 7.30 -10.46
CA SER A 293 1.66 8.74 -10.22
C SER A 293 1.44 9.57 -11.50
N ASP A 294 1.70 8.99 -12.68
CA ASP A 294 1.39 9.57 -13.99
C ASP A 294 0.03 9.11 -14.55
N GLY A 295 -0.72 8.32 -13.79
CA GLY A 295 -2.04 7.77 -14.12
C GLY A 295 -2.03 6.51 -15.00
N LYS A 296 -0.86 6.05 -15.49
CA LYS A 296 -0.74 4.87 -16.36
C LYS A 296 -0.77 3.56 -15.56
N LEU A 297 -1.09 2.47 -16.26
CA LEU A 297 -1.00 1.11 -15.72
C LEU A 297 0.46 0.63 -15.67
N GLN A 298 0.84 -0.01 -14.57
CA GLN A 298 2.16 -0.59 -14.35
C GLN A 298 2.04 -1.94 -13.61
N GLU A 299 2.56 -3.04 -14.18
CA GLU A 299 2.56 -4.37 -13.54
C GLU A 299 3.44 -4.34 -12.29
N VAL A 300 2.87 -4.36 -11.09
CA VAL A 300 3.62 -4.37 -9.82
C VAL A 300 3.40 -5.65 -9.01
N GLY A 301 2.27 -6.33 -9.24
CA GLY A 301 1.78 -7.41 -8.40
C GLY A 301 1.02 -6.88 -7.17
N GLN A 302 0.13 -7.69 -6.62
CA GLN A 302 -0.68 -7.36 -5.44
C GLN A 302 -0.86 -8.60 -4.58
N VAL A 303 -0.92 -8.41 -3.27
CA VAL A 303 -1.45 -9.39 -2.31
C VAL A 303 -2.72 -8.84 -1.69
N THR A 304 -3.77 -9.66 -1.69
CA THR A 304 -4.99 -9.41 -0.93
C THR A 304 -4.86 -10.09 0.43
N VAL A 305 -5.16 -9.36 1.49
CA VAL A 305 -5.13 -9.83 2.89
C VAL A 305 -6.56 -9.79 3.42
N SER A 306 -7.16 -10.95 3.60
CA SER A 306 -8.55 -11.13 4.02
C SER A 306 -8.58 -11.67 5.44
N LEU A 307 -8.74 -10.77 6.41
CA LEU A 307 -8.81 -11.14 7.83
C LEU A 307 -10.12 -11.86 8.12
N GLN A 308 -10.08 -13.03 8.76
CA GLN A 308 -11.29 -13.75 9.17
C GLN A 308 -11.94 -13.04 10.37
N ARG A 309 -13.26 -13.18 10.53
CA ARG A 309 -13.99 -12.74 11.72
C ARG A 309 -14.97 -13.82 12.17
N ALA A 310 -15.26 -13.85 13.47
CA ALA A 310 -16.22 -14.75 14.11
C ALA A 310 -17.66 -14.71 13.54
N SER A 311 -17.97 -13.78 12.64
CA SER A 311 -19.23 -13.71 11.87
C SER A 311 -19.23 -14.57 10.60
N GLY A 312 -18.09 -15.12 10.17
CA GLY A 312 -17.92 -15.74 8.85
C GLY A 312 -17.71 -14.73 7.71
N GLU A 313 -17.53 -13.44 8.01
CA GLU A 313 -17.19 -12.40 7.02
C GLU A 313 -15.70 -12.07 7.03
N PHE A 314 -15.12 -11.80 5.85
CA PHE A 314 -13.70 -11.49 5.70
C PHE A 314 -13.45 -9.99 5.55
N GLN A 315 -12.79 -9.37 6.53
CA GLN A 315 -12.34 -7.98 6.46
C GLN A 315 -11.12 -7.87 5.54
N THR A 316 -11.35 -7.44 4.30
CA THR A 316 -10.33 -7.50 3.24
C THR A 316 -9.60 -6.18 3.01
N THR A 317 -8.28 -6.25 2.92
CA THR A 317 -7.35 -5.16 2.56
C THR A 317 -6.42 -5.60 1.42
N LYS A 318 -5.65 -4.66 0.85
CA LYS A 318 -4.77 -4.90 -0.32
C LYS A 318 -3.41 -4.26 -0.12
N LEU A 319 -2.39 -4.94 -0.64
CA LEU A 319 -0.99 -4.57 -0.54
C LEU A 319 -0.36 -4.65 -1.94
N ASN A 320 0.00 -3.52 -2.54
CA ASN A 320 0.62 -3.46 -3.87
C ASN A 320 2.13 -3.70 -3.77
N GLY A 321 2.72 -4.24 -4.83
CA GLY A 321 4.17 -4.30 -5.00
C GLY A 321 4.79 -2.91 -5.23
N PHE A 322 6.07 -2.79 -4.90
CA PHE A 322 6.81 -1.52 -4.95
C PHE A 322 7.60 -1.30 -6.26
N GLU A 323 7.66 -2.31 -7.14
CA GLU A 323 8.53 -2.33 -8.32
C GLU A 323 7.82 -2.92 -9.55
N VAL A 324 8.10 -2.35 -10.73
CA VAL A 324 7.44 -2.75 -11.98
C VAL A 324 8.08 -4.01 -12.59
N PHE A 325 7.25 -4.99 -12.98
CA PHE A 325 7.60 -6.35 -13.43
C PHE A 325 8.35 -7.19 -12.39
N ALA A 326 8.27 -6.82 -11.11
CA ALA A 326 8.90 -7.57 -10.00
C ALA A 326 8.10 -8.79 -9.55
N ARG A 327 6.79 -8.78 -9.82
CA ARG A 327 5.80 -9.82 -9.49
C ARG A 327 5.62 -10.09 -7.99
N PHE A 328 5.33 -9.02 -7.26
CA PHE A 328 4.98 -9.09 -5.83
C PHE A 328 3.75 -9.98 -5.60
N GLY A 329 3.84 -10.92 -4.67
CA GLY A 329 2.82 -11.95 -4.47
C GLY A 329 2.97 -13.16 -5.39
N SER A 330 4.19 -13.48 -5.85
CA SER A 330 4.45 -14.77 -6.52
C SER A 330 4.55 -15.93 -5.52
N ALA A 331 5.05 -15.66 -4.32
CA ALA A 331 5.02 -16.61 -3.22
C ALA A 331 4.74 -15.86 -1.92
N ILE A 332 4.03 -16.53 -1.01
CA ILE A 332 3.64 -16.02 0.30
C ILE A 332 3.94 -17.16 1.28
N ALA A 333 4.67 -16.88 2.35
CA ALA A 333 5.03 -17.86 3.36
C ALA A 333 4.76 -17.29 4.76
N PRO A 334 3.86 -17.92 5.55
CA PRO A 334 3.76 -17.68 6.98
C PRO A 334 5.10 -17.97 7.66
N LEU A 335 5.47 -17.13 8.62
CA LEU A 335 6.72 -17.24 9.36
C LEU A 335 6.53 -17.78 10.78
N GLY A 336 5.28 -17.82 11.26
CA GLY A 336 5.01 -17.80 12.70
C GLY A 336 5.23 -16.39 13.24
N ASP A 337 5.13 -16.23 14.56
CA ASP A 337 5.60 -15.02 15.25
C ASP A 337 7.12 -14.93 15.12
N LEU A 338 7.59 -14.08 14.20
CA LEU A 338 8.99 -14.07 13.78
C LEU A 338 9.84 -13.28 14.77
N ASP A 339 9.40 -12.13 15.29
CA ASP A 339 10.14 -11.33 16.29
C ASP A 339 9.68 -11.45 17.76
N GLN A 340 8.79 -12.40 18.05
CA GLN A 340 8.27 -12.76 19.38
C GLN A 340 7.52 -11.59 20.05
N ASP A 341 6.71 -10.87 19.26
CA ASP A 341 5.86 -9.76 19.72
C ASP A 341 4.45 -10.18 20.16
N GLY A 342 4.03 -11.41 19.83
CA GLY A 342 2.71 -11.97 20.11
C GLY A 342 1.80 -12.15 18.89
N PHE A 343 2.22 -11.76 17.68
CA PHE A 343 1.45 -11.90 16.44
C PHE A 343 2.26 -12.65 15.37
N ASN A 344 1.61 -13.39 14.45
CA ASN A 344 2.36 -14.05 13.37
C ASN A 344 2.73 -13.06 12.25
N ASP A 345 3.88 -13.32 11.63
CA ASP A 345 4.47 -12.51 10.55
C ASP A 345 4.47 -13.26 9.21
N ILE A 346 4.66 -12.53 8.10
CA ILE A 346 4.58 -13.10 6.76
C ILE A 346 5.64 -12.58 5.78
N ALA A 347 6.21 -13.51 5.01
CA ALA A 347 7.09 -13.21 3.89
C ALA A 347 6.32 -13.18 2.57
N ILE A 348 6.54 -12.15 1.75
CA ILE A 348 5.94 -12.00 0.41
C ILE A 348 7.04 -11.75 -0.61
N ALA A 349 7.11 -12.61 -1.63
CA ALA A 349 8.14 -12.55 -2.66
C ALA A 349 7.75 -11.71 -3.89
N ALA A 350 8.75 -11.03 -4.43
CA ALA A 350 8.78 -10.43 -5.76
C ALA A 350 10.02 -10.98 -6.53
N PRO A 351 9.95 -12.20 -7.10
CA PRO A 351 11.15 -12.95 -7.52
C PRO A 351 11.92 -12.38 -8.71
N TYR A 352 11.44 -11.28 -9.30
CA TYR A 352 12.07 -10.57 -10.41
C TYR A 352 12.29 -9.08 -10.09
N GLY A 353 12.11 -8.69 -8.83
CA GLY A 353 12.40 -7.36 -8.31
C GLY A 353 13.88 -7.15 -7.94
N GLY A 354 14.16 -5.96 -7.43
CA GLY A 354 15.49 -5.50 -7.06
C GLY A 354 16.38 -5.16 -8.25
N GLU A 355 17.53 -4.55 -7.93
CA GLU A 355 18.54 -4.23 -8.93
C GLU A 355 19.00 -5.52 -9.65
N ASP A 356 19.10 -5.44 -10.98
CA ASP A 356 19.42 -6.54 -11.89
C ASP A 356 18.41 -7.72 -11.89
N LYS A 357 17.21 -7.53 -11.33
CA LYS A 357 16.11 -8.53 -11.26
C LYS A 357 16.51 -9.85 -10.59
N LYS A 358 17.35 -9.78 -9.57
CA LYS A 358 17.82 -10.95 -8.79
C LYS A 358 16.69 -11.61 -7.99
N GLY A 359 15.66 -10.83 -7.63
CA GLY A 359 14.54 -11.20 -6.78
C GLY A 359 14.63 -10.57 -5.39
N ILE A 360 13.48 -10.24 -4.81
CA ILE A 360 13.34 -9.71 -3.45
C ILE A 360 12.29 -10.51 -2.68
N VAL A 361 12.49 -10.66 -1.37
CA VAL A 361 11.44 -11.02 -0.41
C VAL A 361 11.24 -9.85 0.57
N TYR A 362 9.99 -9.44 0.74
CA TYR A 362 9.57 -8.43 1.70
C TYR A 362 8.99 -9.14 2.92
N ILE A 363 9.35 -8.71 4.14
CA ILE A 363 8.70 -9.21 5.36
C ILE A 363 7.82 -8.12 5.96
N PHE A 364 6.66 -8.53 6.44
CA PHE A 364 5.65 -7.66 7.05
C PHE A 364 5.22 -8.27 8.38
N ASN A 365 5.27 -7.47 9.44
CA ASN A 365 4.86 -7.95 10.76
C ASN A 365 3.33 -8.03 10.93
N GLY A 366 2.89 -8.94 11.80
CA GLY A 366 1.55 -8.98 12.36
C GLY A 366 1.24 -7.79 13.28
N ARG A 367 0.02 -7.82 13.86
CA ARG A 367 -0.47 -6.97 14.97
C ARG A 367 -1.99 -7.13 15.11
N SER A 368 -2.52 -6.79 16.28
CA SER A 368 -3.97 -6.79 16.62
C SER A 368 -4.93 -6.03 15.68
N THR A 369 -4.43 -5.22 14.73
CA THR A 369 -5.26 -4.56 13.70
C THR A 369 -5.22 -5.26 12.33
N GLY A 370 -4.59 -6.42 12.23
CA GLY A 370 -4.13 -7.00 10.97
C GLY A 370 -2.81 -6.39 10.48
N LEU A 371 -2.22 -7.08 9.49
CA LEU A 371 -0.87 -6.88 8.96
C LEU A 371 -0.39 -5.41 8.93
N ASN A 372 0.87 -5.19 9.31
CA ASN A 372 1.55 -3.93 9.04
C ASN A 372 1.80 -3.77 7.52
N THR A 373 1.28 -2.71 6.92
CA THR A 373 1.40 -2.47 5.47
C THR A 373 2.76 -1.92 5.03
N VAL A 374 3.62 -1.55 5.98
CA VAL A 374 5.01 -1.15 5.72
C VAL A 374 5.92 -2.37 5.95
N PRO A 375 6.72 -2.81 4.96
CA PRO A 375 7.65 -3.90 5.16
C PRO A 375 8.78 -3.46 6.09
N SER A 376 9.09 -4.29 7.09
CA SER A 376 10.03 -3.98 8.17
C SER A 376 11.47 -4.39 7.86
N GLN A 377 11.70 -5.28 6.89
CA GLN A 377 13.00 -5.65 6.33
C GLN A 377 12.81 -6.09 4.87
N ILE A 378 13.85 -5.91 4.06
CA ILE A 378 13.85 -6.28 2.63
C ILE A 378 15.06 -7.18 2.35
N LEU A 379 14.75 -8.38 1.87
CA LEU A 379 15.67 -9.49 1.63
C LEU A 379 16.01 -9.53 0.13
N GLU A 380 17.28 -9.39 -0.24
CA GLU A 380 17.71 -9.36 -1.66
C GLU A 380 18.37 -10.68 -2.10
N GLY A 381 18.16 -11.07 -3.36
CA GLY A 381 18.81 -12.24 -3.96
C GLY A 381 20.28 -11.98 -4.29
N GLN A 382 21.18 -12.80 -3.75
CA GLN A 382 22.64 -12.62 -3.85
C GLN A 382 23.25 -12.95 -5.22
N TRP A 383 22.53 -13.67 -6.09
CA TRP A 383 23.07 -14.25 -7.33
C TRP A 383 22.49 -13.54 -8.55
N ALA A 384 23.31 -13.36 -9.59
CA ALA A 384 22.85 -12.82 -10.88
C ALA A 384 22.31 -13.95 -11.78
N SER A 385 21.46 -13.58 -12.75
CA SER A 385 21.02 -14.49 -13.80
C SER A 385 22.19 -15.19 -14.47
N GLN A 386 22.06 -16.50 -14.69
CA GLN A 386 22.84 -17.22 -15.70
C GLN A 386 22.03 -17.21 -17.00
N ASN A 387 21.52 -18.36 -17.43
CA ASN A 387 20.64 -18.48 -18.60
C ASN A 387 19.16 -18.17 -18.30
N MET A 388 18.78 -18.11 -17.02
CA MET A 388 17.43 -17.84 -16.53
C MET A 388 17.51 -16.92 -15.29
N PRO A 389 16.51 -16.04 -15.04
CA PRO A 389 16.51 -15.21 -13.83
C PRO A 389 16.60 -16.06 -12.56
N PRO A 390 17.35 -15.64 -11.52
CA PRO A 390 17.59 -16.45 -10.32
C PRO A 390 16.30 -16.88 -9.62
N SER A 391 15.26 -16.04 -9.73
CA SER A 391 13.93 -16.28 -9.19
C SER A 391 13.99 -16.49 -7.66
N PHE A 392 14.84 -15.71 -6.98
CA PHE A 392 14.97 -15.72 -5.53
C PHE A 392 13.63 -15.31 -4.89
N GLY A 393 13.10 -16.15 -4.00
CA GLY A 393 11.76 -15.97 -3.43
C GLY A 393 10.66 -16.72 -4.18
N TYR A 394 10.95 -17.41 -5.29
CA TYR A 394 9.93 -18.19 -6.01
C TYR A 394 9.37 -19.36 -5.16
N SER A 395 10.17 -19.90 -4.25
CA SER A 395 9.71 -20.78 -3.17
C SER A 395 10.25 -20.30 -1.82
N MET A 396 9.45 -20.47 -0.78
CA MET A 396 9.76 -20.03 0.59
C MET A 396 9.09 -20.95 1.62
N LYS A 397 9.70 -21.09 2.80
CA LYS A 397 9.07 -21.70 3.98
C LYS A 397 9.64 -21.10 5.26
N GLY A 398 8.76 -20.64 6.15
CA GLY A 398 9.10 -20.25 7.52
C GLY A 398 8.41 -21.15 8.56
N ALA A 399 8.12 -20.60 9.74
CA ALA A 399 7.40 -21.28 10.84
C ALA A 399 8.11 -22.54 11.38
N THR A 400 9.44 -22.52 11.46
CA THR A 400 10.24 -23.54 12.15
C THR A 400 11.55 -22.93 12.64
N ASP A 401 11.79 -23.03 13.95
CA ASP A 401 13.08 -22.77 14.60
C ASP A 401 13.99 -24.01 14.39
N ILE A 402 15.06 -23.87 13.59
CA ILE A 402 15.93 -24.98 13.19
C ILE A 402 17.17 -25.13 14.08
N ASP A 403 17.64 -24.04 14.69
CA ASP A 403 18.86 -23.99 15.49
C ASP A 403 18.62 -24.02 17.01
N LYS A 404 17.37 -23.79 17.42
CA LYS A 404 16.82 -23.76 18.79
C LYS A 404 17.17 -22.48 19.57
N ASN A 405 17.18 -21.35 18.87
CA ASN A 405 17.29 -20.01 19.44
C ASN A 405 15.96 -19.50 20.06
N GLY A 406 14.81 -20.09 19.73
CA GLY A 406 13.48 -19.74 20.24
C GLY A 406 12.60 -18.92 19.29
N TYR A 407 13.11 -18.53 18.12
CA TYR A 407 12.43 -17.73 17.09
C TYR A 407 12.44 -18.52 15.76
N PRO A 408 11.41 -18.40 14.89
CA PRO A 408 11.39 -19.09 13.60
C PRO A 408 12.48 -18.65 12.61
N ASP A 409 12.91 -19.56 11.73
CA ASP A 409 13.81 -19.25 10.61
C ASP A 409 13.06 -19.22 9.26
N LEU A 410 13.70 -18.70 8.20
CA LEU A 410 13.15 -18.63 6.84
C LEU A 410 14.09 -19.26 5.79
N ILE A 411 13.61 -20.32 5.12
CA ILE A 411 14.23 -20.87 3.91
C ILE A 411 13.66 -20.16 2.68
N VAL A 412 14.54 -19.75 1.75
CA VAL A 412 14.17 -19.20 0.44
C VAL A 412 14.90 -19.93 -0.69
N GLY A 413 14.16 -20.32 -1.73
CA GLY A 413 14.67 -20.92 -2.95
C GLY A 413 15.00 -19.91 -4.06
N ALA A 414 16.00 -20.26 -4.88
CA ALA A 414 16.47 -19.51 -6.05
C ALA A 414 16.81 -20.50 -7.19
N PHE A 415 15.78 -21.13 -7.76
CA PHE A 415 15.94 -22.27 -8.67
C PHE A 415 16.66 -21.95 -9.98
N GLY A 416 16.62 -20.70 -10.45
CA GLY A 416 17.31 -20.26 -11.68
C GLY A 416 18.83 -20.21 -11.56
N VAL A 417 19.37 -20.43 -10.36
CA VAL A 417 20.80 -20.53 -10.04
C VAL A 417 21.13 -21.76 -9.18
N ASP A 418 20.21 -22.73 -9.10
CA ASP A 418 20.36 -24.00 -8.37
C ASP A 418 20.73 -23.85 -6.88
N ARG A 419 20.08 -22.90 -6.17
CA ARG A 419 20.32 -22.62 -4.75
C ARG A 419 19.07 -22.57 -3.88
N ALA A 420 19.25 -22.86 -2.61
CA ALA A 420 18.32 -22.59 -1.52
C ALA A 420 19.11 -22.10 -0.31
N VAL A 421 18.57 -21.16 0.46
CA VAL A 421 19.30 -20.52 1.55
C VAL A 421 18.39 -20.27 2.76
N LEU A 422 18.94 -20.49 3.95
CA LEU A 422 18.34 -20.23 5.25
C LEU A 422 18.84 -18.88 5.78
N TYR A 423 17.94 -17.89 5.86
CA TYR A 423 18.12 -16.65 6.61
C TYR A 423 17.48 -16.89 8.03
N SER A 424 18.11 -16.50 9.16
CA SER A 424 17.93 -17.12 10.52
C SER A 424 17.80 -16.12 11.73
N PHE A 425 18.16 -16.41 13.00
CA PHE A 425 18.06 -15.45 14.15
C PHE A 425 19.26 -15.44 15.15
N ASN A 426 19.36 -14.42 16.02
CA ASN A 426 20.36 -14.18 17.12
C ASN A 426 19.85 -12.98 18.00
N VAL A 427 20.55 -12.49 19.05
CA VAL A 427 20.39 -11.09 19.55
C VAL A 427 21.50 -10.18 19.01
N ARG A 428 21.16 -9.00 18.43
CA ARG A 428 21.66 -8.67 17.09
C ARG A 428 22.33 -7.31 16.84
N PHE A 429 23.46 -7.34 16.13
CA PHE A 429 23.98 -6.24 15.30
C PHE A 429 24.04 -6.68 13.83
N CYS A 430 23.42 -5.96 12.87
CA CYS A 430 23.34 -6.43 11.48
C CYS A 430 23.45 -5.40 10.34
N LEU A 431 23.97 -5.80 9.17
CA LEU A 431 24.55 -4.90 8.14
C LEU A 431 24.34 -5.37 6.69
N LYS A 432 24.20 -4.48 5.68
CA LYS A 432 23.96 -4.85 4.25
C LYS A 432 24.58 -3.86 3.24
N ALA A 433 24.96 -4.29 2.02
CA ALA A 433 25.60 -3.42 0.99
C ALA A 433 25.51 -3.91 -0.48
N ASP A 434 25.36 -2.99 -1.46
CA ASP A 434 25.56 -3.25 -2.91
C ASP A 434 26.13 -2.03 -3.69
N GLY A 435 26.36 -2.22 -4.99
CA GLY A 435 26.53 -1.23 -6.07
C GLY A 435 26.25 -1.91 -7.43
N LYS A 436 26.34 -1.19 -8.56
CA LYS A 436 25.97 -1.73 -9.88
C LYS A 436 27.15 -2.09 -10.80
N GLY A 437 26.88 -2.95 -11.79
CA GLY A 437 27.80 -3.30 -12.88
C GLY A 437 28.79 -4.44 -12.56
N ALA A 438 29.81 -4.59 -13.42
CA ALA A 438 30.88 -5.58 -13.33
C ALA A 438 31.89 -5.30 -12.20
N LEU A 439 31.41 -4.74 -11.09
CA LEU A 439 32.15 -4.76 -9.85
C LEU A 439 32.28 -6.22 -9.35
N PRO A 440 33.34 -6.54 -8.60
CA PRO A 440 33.31 -7.40 -7.42
C PRO A 440 32.01 -8.06 -6.96
N ARG A 441 32.09 -9.37 -6.68
CA ARG A 441 31.00 -10.15 -6.07
C ARG A 441 31.08 -10.19 -4.53
N LYS A 442 32.28 -10.28 -3.96
CA LYS A 442 32.50 -10.25 -2.51
C LYS A 442 33.20 -8.97 -2.06
N LEU A 443 32.83 -8.53 -0.88
CA LEU A 443 33.17 -7.29 -0.21
C LEU A 443 33.31 -7.65 1.28
N ASN A 444 34.50 -7.55 1.88
CA ASN A 444 34.65 -7.87 3.31
C ASN A 444 34.32 -6.62 4.12
N PHE A 445 33.58 -6.72 5.22
CA PHE A 445 33.44 -5.61 6.16
C PHE A 445 34.07 -5.93 7.52
N GLN A 446 34.35 -4.86 8.26
CA GLN A 446 34.80 -4.90 9.64
C GLN A 446 33.90 -4.01 10.48
N VAL A 447 33.38 -4.59 11.57
CA VAL A 447 32.36 -4.06 12.46
C VAL A 447 32.98 -3.74 13.80
N GLU A 448 32.57 -2.64 14.41
CA GLU A 448 33.07 -2.19 15.71
C GLU A 448 31.88 -1.75 16.58
N LEU A 449 31.53 -2.57 17.56
CA LEU A 449 30.58 -2.20 18.61
C LEU A 449 31.33 -1.44 19.71
N LEU A 450 30.77 -0.34 20.18
CA LEU A 450 31.34 0.52 21.21
C LEU A 450 30.28 0.82 22.27
N LEU A 451 30.58 0.45 23.52
CA LEU A 451 29.76 0.79 24.68
C LEU A 451 30.12 2.19 25.19
N ASP A 452 29.13 2.90 25.70
CA ASP A 452 29.25 4.23 26.29
C ASP A 452 29.79 5.31 25.31
N LYS A 453 29.41 5.26 24.01
CA LYS A 453 30.11 6.04 22.96
C LYS A 453 30.04 7.57 23.12
N LEU A 454 28.95 8.15 23.64
CA LEU A 454 28.82 9.61 23.81
C LEU A 454 29.89 10.24 24.73
N LYS A 455 30.64 9.44 25.49
CA LYS A 455 31.79 9.92 26.25
C LYS A 455 32.95 10.39 25.36
N GLN A 456 33.47 11.58 25.69
CA GLN A 456 34.64 12.21 25.08
C GLN A 456 35.86 11.29 25.03
N LYS A 457 36.68 11.36 23.97
CA LYS A 457 37.91 10.56 23.85
C LYS A 457 38.88 10.91 25.00
N GLY A 458 39.17 9.92 25.86
CA GLY A 458 39.97 10.08 27.08
C GLY A 458 39.16 10.03 28.38
N ALA A 459 37.82 10.09 28.32
CA ALA A 459 36.96 9.82 29.47
C ALA A 459 36.80 8.30 29.70
N ILE A 460 36.56 7.93 30.96
CA ILE A 460 36.39 6.53 31.39
C ILE A 460 35.05 5.99 30.85
N ARG A 461 35.10 4.80 30.22
CA ARG A 461 33.95 4.08 29.65
C ARG A 461 33.35 3.15 30.72
N ARG A 462 32.04 3.24 30.94
CA ARG A 462 31.37 2.68 32.12
C ARG A 462 30.91 1.23 31.96
N ALA A 463 30.70 0.75 30.73
CA ALA A 463 30.32 -0.63 30.41
C ALA A 463 31.36 -1.34 29.53
N LEU A 464 31.42 -2.67 29.62
CA LEU A 464 32.43 -3.55 29.03
C LEU A 464 31.80 -4.86 28.52
N PHE A 465 32.32 -5.47 27.46
CA PHE A 465 31.90 -6.81 27.02
C PHE A 465 32.48 -7.90 27.92
N LEU A 466 31.69 -8.94 28.22
CA LEU A 466 32.02 -10.00 29.17
C LEU A 466 33.24 -10.83 28.71
N HIS A 467 33.25 -11.20 27.42
CA HIS A 467 34.33 -11.99 26.79
C HIS A 467 35.70 -11.33 26.89
N ASN A 468 35.82 -10.02 26.59
CA ASN A 468 37.10 -9.35 26.41
C ASN A 468 37.41 -8.28 27.47
N ARG A 469 36.49 -8.03 28.41
CA ARG A 469 36.55 -7.02 29.48
C ARG A 469 36.94 -5.62 29.00
N SER A 470 36.53 -5.26 27.78
CA SER A 470 36.82 -3.97 27.15
C SER A 470 35.53 -3.30 26.64
N PRO A 471 35.50 -1.98 26.43
CA PRO A 471 34.30 -1.26 26.00
C PRO A 471 34.03 -1.40 24.49
N GLY A 472 34.85 -2.17 23.77
CA GLY A 472 34.71 -2.39 22.33
C GLY A 472 34.68 -3.88 21.99
N HIS A 473 33.96 -4.23 20.94
CA HIS A 473 34.07 -5.53 20.29
C HIS A 473 34.20 -5.32 18.78
N SER A 474 35.18 -6.00 18.17
CA SER A 474 35.47 -5.86 16.74
C SER A 474 35.34 -7.21 16.06
N LYS A 475 34.50 -7.29 15.02
CA LYS A 475 34.26 -8.52 14.27
C LYS A 475 34.32 -8.27 12.77
N ASN A 476 34.85 -9.21 12.01
CA ASN A 476 34.84 -9.15 10.55
C ASN A 476 33.62 -9.91 10.03
N MET A 477 32.85 -9.26 9.17
CA MET A 477 31.47 -9.61 8.77
C MET A 477 31.40 -9.33 7.25
N THR A 478 31.13 -10.32 6.38
CA THR A 478 31.58 -10.27 4.97
C THR A 478 30.43 -10.06 3.97
N ILE A 479 29.89 -8.85 4.05
CA ILE A 479 28.70 -8.38 3.31
C ILE A 479 28.91 -8.37 1.80
N SER A 480 28.48 -9.44 1.14
CA SER A 480 28.59 -9.58 -0.33
C SER A 480 27.67 -8.61 -1.08
N ARG A 481 28.09 -8.19 -2.29
CA ARG A 481 27.40 -7.15 -3.09
C ARG A 481 25.96 -7.57 -3.44
N GLY A 482 24.96 -6.88 -2.90
CA GLY A 482 23.54 -7.10 -3.21
C GLY A 482 22.91 -8.23 -2.43
N GLY A 483 23.47 -8.51 -1.26
CA GLY A 483 23.07 -9.63 -0.45
C GLY A 483 22.14 -9.30 0.69
N GLN A 484 22.10 -10.28 1.58
CA GLN A 484 21.37 -10.29 2.82
C GLN A 484 22.05 -9.39 3.92
N MET A 485 21.83 -9.60 5.24
CA MET A 485 22.18 -8.70 6.38
C MET A 485 22.66 -9.41 7.69
N GLN A 486 23.98 -9.56 7.97
CA GLN A 486 24.57 -10.57 8.92
C GLN A 486 24.40 -10.25 10.39
N CYS A 487 24.26 -11.25 11.27
CA CYS A 487 24.11 -11.03 12.70
C CYS A 487 24.97 -11.95 13.58
N GLU A 488 25.24 -11.48 14.81
CA GLU A 488 25.87 -12.26 15.89
C GLU A 488 25.50 -11.67 17.27
N GLU A 489 25.72 -12.44 18.33
CA GLU A 489 25.35 -12.13 19.71
C GLU A 489 26.54 -11.92 20.68
N LEU A 490 26.39 -10.98 21.62
CA LEU A 490 27.44 -10.58 22.59
C LEU A 490 26.86 -10.14 23.95
N ILE A 491 27.52 -10.54 25.05
CA ILE A 491 27.12 -10.22 26.44
C ILE A 491 28.02 -9.11 27.03
N ALA A 492 27.45 -8.20 27.84
CA ALA A 492 28.14 -7.04 28.45
C ALA A 492 27.78 -6.81 29.93
N TYR A 493 28.60 -6.03 30.65
CA TYR A 493 28.48 -5.72 32.09
C TYR A 493 28.97 -4.29 32.42
N LEU A 494 28.69 -3.80 33.63
CA LEU A 494 29.05 -2.45 34.13
C LEU A 494 30.31 -2.48 35.04
N ARG A 495 31.08 -1.38 35.06
CA ARG A 495 32.21 -1.18 35.99
C ARG A 495 31.76 -0.81 37.41
N ASP A 496 32.70 -0.91 38.35
CA ASP A 496 32.55 -0.43 39.72
C ASP A 496 32.40 1.11 39.80
N GLU A 497 31.63 1.60 40.78
CA GLU A 497 31.34 3.03 40.93
C GLU A 497 32.57 3.88 41.25
N SER A 498 33.57 3.32 41.92
CA SER A 498 34.80 4.04 42.27
C SER A 498 35.63 4.43 41.04
N GLU A 499 35.41 3.75 39.90
CA GLU A 499 36.13 4.02 38.65
C GLU A 499 35.59 5.22 37.86
N PHE A 500 34.37 5.72 38.10
CA PHE A 500 33.79 6.78 37.25
C PHE A 500 32.88 7.79 37.97
N ARG A 501 33.10 9.07 37.68
CA ARG A 501 32.35 10.20 38.30
C ARG A 501 31.04 10.60 37.62
N ASP A 502 30.76 10.15 36.39
CA ASP A 502 29.54 10.56 35.67
C ASP A 502 28.49 9.45 35.70
N LYS A 503 27.44 9.72 36.48
CA LYS A 503 26.25 8.89 36.62
C LYS A 503 24.99 9.52 35.97
N LEU A 504 25.11 10.65 35.28
CA LEU A 504 23.98 11.37 34.64
C LEU A 504 23.87 11.08 33.14
N THR A 505 25.00 11.00 32.43
CA THR A 505 24.97 10.78 30.97
C THR A 505 24.53 9.34 30.66
N PRO A 506 23.63 9.08 29.69
CA PRO A 506 23.30 7.72 29.26
C PRO A 506 24.51 6.94 28.71
N ILE A 507 24.55 5.64 28.97
CA ILE A 507 25.46 4.66 28.38
C ILE A 507 24.96 4.34 26.98
N THR A 508 25.57 4.93 25.96
CA THR A 508 25.18 4.70 24.56
C THR A 508 25.83 3.41 24.02
N ILE A 509 25.01 2.39 23.74
CA ILE A 509 25.41 1.24 22.92
C ILE A 509 25.45 1.71 21.46
N PHE A 510 26.53 1.42 20.76
CA PHE A 510 26.77 1.91 19.41
C PHE A 510 27.46 0.85 18.54
N MET A 511 27.25 0.92 17.23
CA MET A 511 27.75 -0.02 16.21
C MET A 511 28.15 0.75 14.94
N GLU A 512 29.35 0.51 14.40
CA GLU A 512 29.82 1.02 13.09
C GLU A 512 30.45 -0.07 12.20
N TYR A 513 30.55 0.18 10.89
CA TYR A 513 31.00 -0.80 9.89
C TYR A 513 31.80 -0.17 8.72
N ARG A 514 32.75 -0.93 8.14
CA ARG A 514 33.71 -0.43 7.12
C ARG A 514 34.07 -1.51 6.08
N LEU A 515 34.23 -1.14 4.80
CA LEU A 515 34.46 -2.03 3.65
C LEU A 515 35.96 -2.26 3.29
N ASP A 516 36.30 -3.45 2.77
CA ASP A 516 37.55 -3.82 2.08
C ASP A 516 37.34 -4.00 0.56
N TYR A 517 38.23 -3.38 -0.22
CA TYR A 517 38.12 -3.18 -1.66
C TYR A 517 39.13 -4.00 -2.48
N ARG A 518 40.06 -4.73 -1.84
CA ARG A 518 41.20 -5.38 -2.54
C ARG A 518 40.86 -6.73 -3.13
N THR A 519 40.22 -7.58 -2.31
CA THR A 519 39.70 -8.94 -2.58
C THR A 519 38.62 -9.00 -3.65
N ALA A 520 38.31 -7.84 -4.22
CA ALA A 520 37.06 -7.55 -4.88
C ALA A 520 37.17 -7.71 -6.41
N ALA A 521 38.32 -7.36 -7.01
CA ALA A 521 38.42 -7.03 -8.44
C ALA A 521 38.03 -8.14 -9.46
N ASP A 522 37.58 -7.72 -10.65
CA ASP A 522 37.20 -8.63 -11.76
C ASP A 522 38.42 -9.17 -12.56
N ALA A 523 38.14 -9.91 -13.64
CA ALA A 523 39.15 -10.46 -14.55
C ALA A 523 39.98 -9.41 -15.33
N THR A 524 39.60 -8.12 -15.28
CA THR A 524 40.40 -7.00 -15.82
C THR A 524 41.03 -6.11 -14.73
N GLY A 525 40.53 -6.15 -13.49
CA GLY A 525 41.10 -5.47 -12.31
C GLY A 525 40.23 -4.38 -11.67
N LEU A 526 38.95 -4.25 -12.05
CA LEU A 526 38.03 -3.17 -11.69
C LEU A 526 37.53 -3.27 -10.22
N ARG A 527 37.50 -2.15 -9.47
CA ARG A 527 37.24 -2.12 -8.01
C ARG A 527 36.05 -1.24 -7.56
N PRO A 528 35.48 -1.48 -6.35
CA PRO A 528 34.21 -0.90 -5.88
C PRO A 528 34.39 0.23 -4.84
N ILE A 529 33.28 0.89 -4.48
CA ILE A 529 33.17 1.88 -3.39
C ILE A 529 31.75 1.86 -2.77
N LEU A 530 31.61 2.33 -1.53
CA LEU A 530 30.32 2.44 -0.81
C LEU A 530 29.48 3.66 -1.23
N ASN A 531 28.16 3.56 -1.07
CA ASN A 531 27.22 4.66 -1.28
C ASN A 531 27.34 5.74 -0.18
N GLN A 532 27.27 7.02 -0.56
CA GLN A 532 27.53 8.16 0.31
C GLN A 532 26.36 8.57 1.22
N PHE A 533 25.14 8.09 0.96
CA PHE A 533 23.95 8.44 1.75
C PHE A 533 23.62 7.45 2.88
N THR A 534 24.29 6.30 2.92
CA THR A 534 24.04 5.27 3.93
C THR A 534 24.83 5.59 5.22
N PRO A 535 24.19 5.79 6.39
CA PRO A 535 24.92 6.03 7.62
C PRO A 535 25.69 4.78 8.05
N ALA A 536 27.00 4.91 8.19
CA ALA A 536 27.90 3.81 8.58
C ALA A 536 27.79 3.41 10.07
N ASN A 537 26.70 3.77 10.76
CA ASN A 537 26.51 3.50 12.20
C ASN A 537 25.08 3.66 12.73
N ILE A 538 24.83 3.14 13.94
CA ILE A 538 23.57 3.16 14.69
C ILE A 538 23.81 3.20 16.22
N SER A 539 22.82 3.61 17.02
CA SER A 539 22.91 3.67 18.50
C SER A 539 21.60 3.36 19.27
N ARG A 540 21.76 2.93 20.54
CA ARG A 540 20.75 2.73 21.60
C ARG A 540 21.31 3.20 22.95
N GLN A 541 20.50 3.30 24.01
CA GLN A 541 20.91 3.91 25.30
C GLN A 541 20.43 3.11 26.52
N ALA A 542 21.16 3.22 27.64
CA ALA A 542 20.83 2.71 28.98
C ALA A 542 21.32 3.71 30.05
N HIS A 543 20.75 3.70 31.26
CA HIS A 543 20.88 4.82 32.22
C HIS A 543 21.54 4.40 33.56
N ILE A 544 22.02 5.40 34.32
CA ILE A 544 22.60 5.25 35.66
C ILE A 544 21.85 6.20 36.61
N LEU A 545 21.76 5.83 37.90
CA LEU A 545 20.94 6.51 38.91
C LEU A 545 21.77 7.58 39.68
N LEU A 546 21.23 8.80 39.83
CA LEU A 546 21.87 9.90 40.59
C LEU A 546 20.87 10.94 41.13
N ASP A 547 21.27 11.68 42.16
CA ASP A 547 20.60 12.87 42.74
C ASP A 547 19.19 12.59 43.29
N CYS A 548 19.07 11.49 44.03
CA CYS A 548 17.81 10.88 44.49
C CYS A 548 17.72 10.75 46.04
N GLY A 549 18.07 11.80 46.78
CA GLY A 549 18.05 11.81 48.25
C GLY A 549 19.06 10.85 48.92
N GLU A 550 18.96 10.70 50.24
CA GLU A 550 19.73 9.68 50.99
C GLU A 550 19.16 8.26 50.80
N ASP A 551 17.92 8.13 50.33
CA ASP A 551 17.26 6.84 50.08
C ASP A 551 17.38 6.34 48.63
N ASN A 552 18.12 7.06 47.77
CA ASN A 552 18.43 6.71 46.38
C ASN A 552 17.18 6.49 45.48
N VAL A 553 16.04 7.14 45.78
CA VAL A 553 14.80 7.05 44.99
C VAL A 553 14.27 8.45 44.66
N CYS A 554 14.48 8.87 43.41
CA CYS A 554 14.17 10.24 42.96
C CYS A 554 12.67 10.53 42.96
N LYS A 555 12.25 11.56 43.72
CA LYS A 555 10.86 12.00 43.86
C LYS A 555 10.67 13.38 43.23
N PRO A 556 10.44 13.45 41.91
CA PRO A 556 10.08 14.72 41.26
C PRO A 556 8.67 15.14 41.67
N LYS A 557 8.40 16.45 41.62
CA LYS A 557 7.06 17.02 41.89
C LYS A 557 6.60 17.77 40.66
N LEU A 558 6.13 17.00 39.69
CA LEU A 558 5.75 17.47 38.37
C LEU A 558 4.34 18.06 38.40
N GLU A 559 4.22 19.30 37.94
CA GLU A 559 2.95 20.04 37.88
C GLU A 559 2.79 20.63 36.48
N VAL A 560 1.60 20.45 35.89
CA VAL A 560 1.23 20.99 34.58
C VAL A 560 -0.06 21.81 34.70
N SER A 561 -0.10 22.95 34.01
CA SER A 561 -1.31 23.77 33.86
C SER A 561 -1.42 24.29 32.44
N VAL A 562 -2.64 24.53 31.96
CA VAL A 562 -2.92 24.93 30.57
C VAL A 562 -3.86 26.11 30.55
N ASP A 563 -3.60 27.06 29.66
CA ASP A 563 -4.55 28.08 29.22
C ASP A 563 -4.75 27.98 27.70
N SER A 564 -5.88 28.45 27.17
CA SER A 564 -6.23 28.35 25.75
C SER A 564 -6.38 29.74 25.12
N ASP A 565 -5.76 29.95 23.94
CA ASP A 565 -5.84 31.23 23.23
C ASP A 565 -7.28 31.57 22.81
N GLN A 566 -8.10 30.55 22.57
CA GLN A 566 -9.51 30.65 22.24
C GLN A 566 -10.36 29.85 23.24
N LYS A 567 -11.54 30.39 23.56
CA LYS A 567 -12.51 29.80 24.52
C LYS A 567 -13.71 29.14 23.85
N LYS A 568 -13.69 28.99 22.52
CA LYS A 568 -14.77 28.42 21.69
C LYS A 568 -14.16 27.71 20.49
N ILE A 569 -14.86 26.69 20.01
CA ILE A 569 -14.58 25.92 18.79
C ILE A 569 -15.91 25.82 18.03
N TYR A 570 -15.91 26.03 16.72
CA TYR A 570 -17.10 26.08 15.88
C TYR A 570 -17.27 24.76 15.12
N ILE A 571 -18.31 23.99 15.44
CA ILE A 571 -18.54 22.65 14.87
C ILE A 571 -18.76 22.74 13.35
N GLY A 572 -18.10 21.84 12.58
CA GLY A 572 -18.27 21.72 11.13
C GLY A 572 -17.20 22.38 10.25
N ASP A 573 -16.18 23.00 10.83
CA ASP A 573 -15.02 23.59 10.13
C ASP A 573 -13.70 23.24 10.84
N ASP A 574 -12.57 23.45 10.17
CA ASP A 574 -11.22 23.12 10.67
C ASP A 574 -10.69 24.22 11.60
N ASN A 575 -10.85 24.02 12.92
CA ASN A 575 -10.60 25.09 13.89
C ASN A 575 -9.13 25.12 14.39
N PRO A 576 -8.36 26.20 14.17
CA PRO A 576 -7.03 26.34 14.73
C PRO A 576 -7.09 26.76 16.20
N LEU A 577 -6.43 26.01 17.09
CA LEU A 577 -6.39 26.21 18.54
C LEU A 577 -4.94 26.24 19.04
N THR A 578 -4.58 27.17 19.93
CA THR A 578 -3.28 27.16 20.63
C THR A 578 -3.46 26.93 22.13
N LEU A 579 -2.85 25.87 22.65
CA LEU A 579 -2.74 25.63 24.09
C LEU A 579 -1.40 26.18 24.59
N ILE A 580 -1.46 27.01 25.63
CA ILE A 580 -0.28 27.52 26.35
C ILE A 580 -0.10 26.66 27.59
N VAL A 581 0.91 25.79 27.57
CA VAL A 581 1.20 24.84 28.63
C VAL A 581 2.32 25.38 29.52
N LYS A 582 2.09 25.43 30.82
CA LYS A 582 3.13 25.57 31.83
C LYS A 582 3.46 24.20 32.41
N ALA A 583 4.74 23.82 32.38
CA ALA A 583 5.25 22.61 33.01
C ALA A 583 6.32 22.99 34.04
N GLN A 584 6.24 22.47 35.26
CA GLN A 584 7.21 22.76 36.32
C GLN A 584 7.54 21.53 37.17
N ASN A 585 8.79 21.45 37.64
CA ASN A 585 9.24 20.45 38.60
C ASN A 585 9.62 21.14 39.91
N GLN A 586 8.90 20.83 40.99
CA GLN A 586 9.09 21.39 42.34
C GLN A 586 9.73 20.37 43.32
N GLY A 587 10.24 19.25 42.81
CA GLY A 587 10.86 18.15 43.59
C GLY A 587 12.26 17.82 43.07
N GLU A 588 12.66 16.56 43.22
CA GLU A 588 13.98 16.06 42.76
C GLU A 588 14.04 15.87 41.23
N GLY A 589 15.17 15.37 40.71
CA GLY A 589 15.37 15.18 39.27
C GLY A 589 14.35 14.23 38.62
N ALA A 590 13.63 14.73 37.61
CA ALA A 590 12.75 13.91 36.78
C ALA A 590 13.53 13.40 35.56
N TYR A 591 13.91 12.13 35.57
CA TYR A 591 14.52 11.47 34.40
C TYR A 591 13.47 11.22 33.32
N GLU A 592 13.87 11.41 32.06
CA GLU A 592 13.00 11.25 30.88
C GLU A 592 11.68 12.03 31.03
N ALA A 593 11.78 13.31 31.42
CA ALA A 593 10.62 14.16 31.63
C ALA A 593 9.99 14.55 30.28
N GLU A 594 8.90 13.88 29.94
CA GLU A 594 8.09 14.12 28.75
C GLU A 594 6.76 14.77 29.12
N LEU A 595 6.46 15.92 28.52
CA LEU A 595 5.09 16.42 28.48
C LEU A 595 4.33 15.63 27.42
N ILE A 596 3.34 14.85 27.85
CA ILE A 596 2.47 14.08 26.97
C ILE A 596 1.10 14.75 26.92
N ILE A 597 0.70 15.13 25.70
CA ILE A 597 -0.61 15.68 25.37
C ILE A 597 -1.40 14.59 24.66
N SER A 598 -2.29 13.90 25.37
CA SER A 598 -3.28 13.02 24.75
C SER A 598 -4.32 13.90 24.03
N MET A 599 -4.32 13.81 22.70
CA MET A 599 -5.25 14.54 21.85
C MET A 599 -6.54 13.73 21.65
N PRO A 600 -7.72 14.38 21.59
CA PRO A 600 -8.95 13.72 21.15
C PRO A 600 -8.83 13.34 19.66
N PRO A 601 -9.54 12.30 19.17
CA PRO A 601 -9.35 11.78 17.82
C PRO A 601 -9.62 12.80 16.72
N GLN A 602 -10.45 13.81 16.98
CA GLN A 602 -10.76 14.94 16.09
C GLN A 602 -9.61 15.97 15.95
N ALA A 603 -8.54 15.88 16.75
CA ALA A 603 -7.50 16.91 16.81
C ALA A 603 -6.15 16.47 16.20
N ASP A 604 -5.62 17.32 15.33
CA ASP A 604 -4.36 17.15 14.61
C ASP A 604 -3.31 18.14 15.10
N PHE A 605 -2.06 17.70 15.31
CA PHE A 605 -0.98 18.57 15.79
C PHE A 605 -0.30 19.31 14.64
N ILE A 606 -0.30 20.65 14.70
CA ILE A 606 0.32 21.53 13.71
C ILE A 606 1.79 21.81 14.07
N GLY A 607 2.11 21.94 15.37
CA GLY A 607 3.47 22.18 15.84
C GLY A 607 3.58 23.17 17.01
N VAL A 608 4.81 23.37 17.47
CA VAL A 608 5.16 24.30 18.55
C VAL A 608 5.21 25.75 18.03
N VAL A 609 4.69 26.71 18.81
CA VAL A 609 4.76 28.14 18.52
C VAL A 609 6.21 28.63 18.62
N ARG A 610 6.81 28.99 17.48
CA ARG A 610 8.19 29.52 17.40
C ARG A 610 8.25 31.06 17.33
N ASN A 611 7.11 31.72 17.16
CA ASN A 611 6.99 33.16 16.84
C ASN A 611 7.00 34.10 18.06
N SER A 612 7.14 33.56 19.28
CA SER A 612 7.24 34.34 20.52
C SER A 612 8.52 33.96 21.25
N GLU A 613 9.23 34.95 21.78
CA GLU A 613 10.46 34.73 22.57
C GLU A 613 10.16 34.43 24.04
N ALA A 614 8.92 34.68 24.49
CA ALA A 614 8.43 34.33 25.83
C ALA A 614 8.00 32.86 25.98
N LEU A 615 8.07 32.06 24.90
CA LEU A 615 7.72 30.65 24.88
C LEU A 615 8.95 29.78 24.60
N ALA A 616 9.15 28.76 25.42
CA ALA A 616 10.15 27.73 25.26
C ALA A 616 9.90 26.94 23.96
N ARG A 617 10.95 26.85 23.14
CA ARG A 617 10.95 26.09 21.88
C ARG A 617 11.20 24.62 22.17
N LEU A 618 10.19 23.94 22.73
CA LEU A 618 10.27 22.50 23.01
C LEU A 618 10.51 21.72 21.71
N SER A 619 11.28 20.65 21.81
CA SER A 619 11.28 19.57 20.83
C SER A 619 10.03 18.74 21.08
N CYS A 620 9.20 18.54 20.04
CA CYS A 620 7.96 17.78 20.17
C CYS A 620 7.74 16.90 18.94
N ALA A 621 7.26 15.69 19.16
CA ALA A 621 6.90 14.71 18.14
C ALA A 621 5.45 14.24 18.34
N PHE A 622 4.75 14.00 17.23
CA PHE A 622 3.47 13.29 17.25
C PHE A 622 3.73 11.78 17.28
N LYS A 623 3.14 11.06 18.25
CA LYS A 623 3.14 9.60 18.32
C LYS A 623 1.71 9.06 18.39
N THR A 624 1.50 7.89 17.82
CA THR A 624 0.24 7.13 17.98
C THR A 624 0.58 5.84 18.70
N GLU A 625 0.17 5.73 19.96
CA GLU A 625 0.59 4.64 20.85
C GLU A 625 -0.67 4.05 21.51
N ASN A 626 -0.87 2.74 21.36
CA ASN A 626 -2.06 2.01 21.81
C ASN A 626 -3.38 2.73 21.47
N GLN A 627 -3.55 3.05 20.18
CA GLN A 627 -4.66 3.81 19.59
C GLN A 627 -4.83 5.27 20.08
N THR A 628 -4.13 5.70 21.12
CA THR A 628 -4.17 7.09 21.59
C THR A 628 -3.29 7.99 20.71
N ARG A 629 -3.88 9.07 20.20
CA ARG A 629 -3.16 10.14 19.50
C ARG A 629 -2.46 11.00 20.54
N GLN A 630 -1.14 11.08 20.51
CA GLN A 630 -0.37 11.84 21.51
C GLN A 630 0.64 12.77 20.86
N VAL A 631 0.91 13.90 21.51
CA VAL A 631 2.12 14.69 21.27
C VAL A 631 3.02 14.52 22.48
N VAL A 632 4.26 14.11 22.25
CA VAL A 632 5.35 14.11 23.23
C VAL A 632 6.14 15.40 23.04
N CYS A 633 6.51 16.04 24.14
CA CYS A 633 7.42 17.19 24.15
C CYS A 633 8.51 17.02 25.22
N ASP A 634 9.77 17.14 24.81
CA ASP A 634 10.94 16.99 25.68
C ASP A 634 11.01 18.15 26.69
N LEU A 635 10.90 17.87 28.00
CA LEU A 635 11.14 18.87 29.06
C LEU A 635 12.57 18.85 29.61
N GLY A 636 13.31 17.77 29.35
CA GLY A 636 14.72 17.61 29.69
C GLY A 636 15.02 16.30 30.41
N ASN A 637 16.26 15.80 30.29
CA ASN A 637 16.70 14.56 30.92
C ASN A 637 18.00 14.76 31.73
N PRO A 638 17.94 14.82 33.08
CA PRO A 638 16.74 15.02 33.88
C PRO A 638 16.23 16.47 33.83
N MET A 639 14.91 16.66 33.91
CA MET A 639 14.31 17.96 34.21
C MET A 639 14.57 18.28 35.69
N LYS A 640 15.48 19.23 35.91
CA LYS A 640 16.04 19.54 37.24
C LYS A 640 15.00 20.11 38.22
N ALA A 641 15.28 19.93 39.51
CA ALA A 641 14.58 20.61 40.59
C ALA A 641 14.44 22.13 40.33
N GLY A 642 13.24 22.67 40.54
CA GLY A 642 12.90 24.09 40.36
C GLY A 642 12.70 24.53 38.90
N THR A 643 12.86 23.67 37.90
CA THR A 643 12.69 24.03 36.48
C THR A 643 11.24 24.41 36.18
N GLN A 644 11.03 25.53 35.46
CA GLN A 644 9.72 25.94 34.93
C GLN A 644 9.83 26.25 33.44
N LEU A 645 8.89 25.77 32.65
CA LEU A 645 8.81 25.93 31.20
C LEU A 645 7.40 26.40 30.81
N LEU A 646 7.32 27.25 29.77
CA LEU A 646 6.07 27.74 29.16
C LEU A 646 6.15 27.50 27.67
N ALA A 647 5.24 26.75 27.07
CA ALA A 647 5.27 26.40 25.65
C ALA A 647 3.90 26.55 24.99
N GLY A 648 3.86 27.04 23.75
CA GLY A 648 2.64 27.11 22.95
C GLY A 648 2.58 25.95 21.97
N LEU A 649 1.48 25.19 21.97
CA LEU A 649 1.25 24.04 21.09
C LEU A 649 0.01 24.30 20.24
N ARG A 650 0.13 24.16 18.91
CA ARG A 650 -0.96 24.41 17.96
C ARG A 650 -1.59 23.11 17.48
N PHE A 651 -2.91 23.12 17.41
CA PHE A 651 -3.75 22.02 16.95
C PHE A 651 -4.78 22.53 15.92
N SER A 652 -5.20 21.64 15.04
CA SER A 652 -6.41 21.79 14.22
C SER A 652 -7.47 20.84 14.76
N VAL A 653 -8.72 21.29 14.91
CA VAL A 653 -9.82 20.45 15.42
C VAL A 653 -10.90 20.28 14.37
N HIS A 654 -10.98 19.06 13.86
CA HIS A 654 -11.86 18.59 12.78
C HIS A 654 -13.16 18.03 13.38
N GLN A 655 -13.95 18.89 14.03
CA GLN A 655 -15.06 18.47 14.89
C GLN A 655 -16.26 17.94 14.09
N GLN A 656 -16.30 16.62 13.87
CA GLN A 656 -17.31 15.90 13.07
C GLN A 656 -18.26 15.03 13.92
N SER A 657 -18.30 15.26 15.24
CA SER A 657 -19.14 14.57 16.22
C SER A 657 -20.14 15.56 16.84
N GLU A 658 -21.43 15.24 16.79
CA GLU A 658 -22.50 16.00 17.45
C GLU A 658 -22.63 15.68 18.96
N MET A 659 -21.82 14.75 19.48
CA MET A 659 -21.97 14.22 20.86
C MET A 659 -21.18 14.99 21.92
N ASP A 660 -20.14 15.74 21.52
CA ASP A 660 -19.14 16.29 22.43
C ASP A 660 -19.35 17.79 22.65
N THR A 661 -19.74 18.19 23.86
CA THR A 661 -19.97 19.61 24.24
C THR A 661 -18.68 20.41 24.44
N SER A 662 -17.53 19.73 24.53
CA SER A 662 -16.20 20.34 24.63
C SER A 662 -15.13 19.38 24.13
N VAL A 663 -14.04 19.93 23.62
CA VAL A 663 -12.92 19.16 23.07
C VAL A 663 -11.83 19.05 24.13
N LYS A 664 -11.72 17.86 24.75
CA LYS A 664 -10.83 17.63 25.89
C LYS A 664 -9.43 17.23 25.42
N PHE A 665 -8.42 17.98 25.85
CA PHE A 665 -7.01 17.59 25.77
C PHE A 665 -6.57 17.15 27.17
N ASP A 666 -6.04 15.93 27.29
CA ASP A 666 -5.51 15.42 28.56
C ASP A 666 -3.99 15.57 28.58
N LEU A 667 -3.48 16.49 29.40
CA LEU A 667 -2.05 16.73 29.55
C LEU A 667 -1.53 16.11 30.84
N GLN A 668 -0.42 15.41 30.73
CA GLN A 668 0.33 14.82 31.83
C GLN A 668 1.82 15.09 31.60
N ILE A 669 2.61 15.20 32.66
CA ILE A 669 4.06 15.04 32.54
C ILE A 669 4.36 13.63 33.02
N GLN A 670 4.96 12.82 32.17
CA GLN A 670 5.53 11.54 32.58
C GLN A 670 7.03 11.70 32.83
N SER A 671 7.55 10.82 33.67
CA SER A 671 8.97 10.61 33.94
C SER A 671 9.14 9.13 34.27
N SER A 672 10.35 8.59 34.22
CA SER A 672 10.60 7.18 34.54
C SER A 672 10.37 6.80 36.02
N ASN A 673 9.93 7.74 36.85
CA ASN A 673 9.59 7.56 38.27
C ASN A 673 8.07 7.35 38.44
N LEU A 674 7.64 6.24 39.06
CA LEU A 674 6.23 5.81 39.13
C LEU A 674 5.35 6.66 40.06
N PHE A 675 4.14 7.04 39.60
CA PHE A 675 2.84 6.91 40.31
C PHE A 675 1.63 7.25 39.40
N ASP A 676 0.40 7.02 39.89
CA ASP A 676 -0.83 6.74 39.11
C ASP A 676 -1.66 7.92 38.52
N LYS A 677 -2.64 7.57 37.67
CA LYS A 677 -3.55 8.46 36.91
C LYS A 677 -5.05 8.13 37.14
N LEU A 678 -5.94 9.14 36.98
CA LEU A 678 -7.40 9.07 37.21
C LEU A 678 -8.23 9.06 35.88
N ARG A 679 -9.55 8.74 35.94
CA ARG A 679 -10.44 8.39 34.79
C ARG A 679 -11.84 9.05 34.81
N ASN A 680 -12.48 9.20 33.62
CA ASN A 680 -13.95 9.27 33.28
C ASN A 680 -14.28 10.38 32.21
N ASN A 681 -15.40 10.42 31.43
CA ASN A 681 -16.37 9.45 30.84
C ASN A 681 -17.24 10.15 29.72
N GLY A 682 -18.11 9.43 28.98
CA GLY A 682 -19.03 9.94 27.91
C GLY A 682 -20.48 10.25 28.37
N PRO A 683 -21.58 10.09 27.56
CA PRO A 683 -21.67 9.50 26.19
C PRO A 683 -22.80 9.98 25.17
N SER A 684 -22.65 9.61 23.88
CA SER A 684 -23.71 9.14 22.89
C SER A 684 -24.69 10.09 22.13
N SER A 685 -25.38 9.54 21.10
CA SER A 685 -26.17 10.21 20.01
C SER A 685 -27.62 9.68 19.80
N PHE A 686 -28.34 10.13 18.74
CA PHE A 686 -29.79 9.89 18.52
C PHE A 686 -30.15 8.99 17.30
N SER A 687 -31.44 8.58 17.18
CA SER A 687 -31.86 7.42 16.35
C SER A 687 -33.07 7.59 15.41
N LYS A 688 -33.76 8.75 15.38
CA LYS A 688 -34.88 9.05 14.46
C LYS A 688 -34.94 10.54 14.14
N ALA A 689 -35.40 10.91 12.94
CA ALA A 689 -35.65 12.31 12.55
C ALA A 689 -36.99 12.49 11.82
N MET A 690 -37.45 13.74 11.70
CA MET A 690 -38.58 14.10 10.84
C MET A 690 -38.23 15.31 9.97
N LEU A 691 -38.55 15.23 8.68
CA LEU A 691 -38.39 16.29 7.71
C LEU A 691 -39.78 16.81 7.33
N ASN A 692 -39.99 18.13 7.44
CA ASN A 692 -41.27 18.78 7.16
C ASN A 692 -41.08 19.78 6.01
N LEU A 693 -41.54 19.42 4.80
CA LEU A 693 -41.54 20.30 3.64
C LEU A 693 -42.82 21.16 3.62
N GLN A 694 -42.65 22.45 3.37
CA GLN A 694 -43.72 23.42 3.16
C GLN A 694 -43.69 23.91 1.72
N TRP A 695 -44.77 23.67 0.95
CA TRP A 695 -44.85 23.94 -0.48
C TRP A 695 -45.91 25.00 -0.83
N PRO A 696 -45.55 26.11 -1.50
CA PRO A 696 -46.51 27.16 -1.86
C PRO A 696 -47.41 26.70 -3.02
N TYR A 697 -48.59 26.17 -2.68
CA TYR A 697 -49.48 25.53 -3.64
C TYR A 697 -50.40 26.53 -4.36
N LYS A 698 -50.95 27.51 -3.64
CA LYS A 698 -51.84 28.55 -4.20
C LYS A 698 -51.60 29.94 -3.62
N TYR A 699 -51.87 30.97 -4.40
CA TYR A 699 -51.96 32.36 -3.94
C TYR A 699 -53.21 33.02 -4.52
N ASN A 700 -54.02 33.67 -3.68
CA ASN A 700 -55.33 34.23 -4.06
C ASN A 700 -56.19 33.27 -4.90
N ASN A 701 -56.34 32.03 -4.41
CA ASN A 701 -57.01 30.88 -5.06
C ASN A 701 -56.36 30.31 -6.34
N ASN A 702 -55.44 31.03 -6.96
CA ASN A 702 -54.74 30.60 -8.18
C ASN A 702 -53.56 29.66 -7.85
N THR A 703 -53.36 28.60 -8.64
CA THR A 703 -52.30 27.59 -8.45
C THR A 703 -50.92 28.17 -8.78
N LEU A 704 -49.89 27.92 -7.95
CA LEU A 704 -48.52 28.38 -8.23
C LEU A 704 -47.68 27.25 -8.85
N LEU A 705 -47.34 26.26 -8.02
CA LEU A 705 -46.50 25.12 -8.38
C LEU A 705 -47.27 23.82 -8.15
N TYR A 706 -47.76 23.23 -9.23
CA TYR A 706 -48.59 22.03 -9.24
C TYR A 706 -47.74 20.76 -9.19
N ILE A 707 -47.83 19.98 -8.10
CA ILE A 707 -47.04 18.75 -7.93
C ILE A 707 -47.66 17.60 -8.75
N LEU A 708 -46.83 16.93 -9.57
CA LEU A 708 -47.20 15.76 -10.37
C LEU A 708 -46.99 14.43 -9.64
N HIS A 709 -45.87 14.33 -8.91
CA HIS A 709 -45.49 13.23 -8.02
C HIS A 709 -44.31 13.71 -7.15
N PHE A 710 -44.01 12.94 -6.11
CA PHE A 710 -42.72 12.97 -5.44
C PHE A 710 -42.15 11.56 -5.34
N ASP A 711 -40.83 11.44 -5.45
CA ASP A 711 -40.09 10.18 -5.30
C ASP A 711 -39.17 10.26 -4.08
N ILE A 712 -38.86 9.09 -3.51
CA ILE A 712 -38.08 8.93 -2.27
C ILE A 712 -36.85 8.08 -2.57
N ASP A 713 -35.68 8.55 -2.13
CA ASP A 713 -34.46 7.75 -2.02
C ASP A 713 -33.96 7.77 -0.56
N GLY A 714 -33.34 6.68 -0.10
CA GLY A 714 -32.93 6.47 1.28
C GLY A 714 -34.05 6.10 2.27
N PRO A 715 -33.72 5.91 3.57
CA PRO A 715 -34.60 5.30 4.56
C PRO A 715 -35.61 6.30 5.17
N MET A 716 -36.61 6.73 4.39
CA MET A 716 -37.71 7.56 4.90
C MET A 716 -39.07 7.25 4.27
N ASN A 717 -40.15 7.59 4.97
CA ASN A 717 -41.52 7.48 4.47
C ASN A 717 -42.22 8.85 4.54
N CYS A 718 -42.75 9.35 3.42
CA CYS A 718 -43.38 10.66 3.32
C CYS A 718 -44.89 10.60 3.05
N THR A 719 -45.65 11.48 3.70
CA THR A 719 -47.09 11.69 3.47
C THR A 719 -47.39 13.16 3.20
N SER A 720 -48.37 13.43 2.33
CA SER A 720 -48.86 14.77 2.00
C SER A 720 -50.18 15.05 2.72
N ASP A 721 -50.40 16.28 3.18
CA ASP A 721 -51.69 16.70 3.78
C ASP A 721 -52.77 17.09 2.75
N MET A 722 -52.42 17.08 1.45
CA MET A 722 -53.34 17.23 0.33
C MET A 722 -53.10 16.14 -0.74
N GLU A 723 -54.14 15.78 -1.51
CA GLU A 723 -54.00 14.84 -2.64
C GLU A 723 -53.03 15.42 -3.69
N ILE A 724 -52.01 14.64 -4.04
CA ILE A 724 -51.04 15.00 -5.07
C ILE A 724 -51.62 14.70 -6.45
N ASN A 725 -51.41 15.63 -7.38
CA ASN A 725 -51.91 15.56 -8.76
C ASN A 725 -53.43 15.28 -8.90
N PRO A 726 -54.35 16.08 -8.30
CA PRO A 726 -55.80 15.82 -8.38
C PRO A 726 -56.38 15.82 -9.80
N LEU A 727 -55.76 16.55 -10.73
CA LEU A 727 -56.14 16.60 -12.15
C LEU A 727 -55.58 15.41 -12.96
N ARG A 728 -54.85 14.48 -12.31
CA ARG A 728 -54.32 13.23 -12.87
C ARG A 728 -53.47 13.40 -14.13
N ILE A 729 -52.75 14.51 -14.23
CA ILE A 729 -51.88 14.86 -15.36
C ILE A 729 -50.72 13.86 -15.41
N LYS A 730 -50.58 13.13 -16.52
CA LYS A 730 -49.45 12.23 -16.79
C LYS A 730 -48.62 12.75 -17.95
N ILE A 731 -47.31 12.86 -17.77
CA ILE A 731 -46.34 13.19 -18.83
C ILE A 731 -45.59 11.91 -19.18
N SER A 732 -45.85 11.35 -20.36
CA SER A 732 -45.28 10.09 -20.82
C SER A 732 -44.04 10.29 -21.69
N SER A 733 -42.86 10.31 -21.06
CA SER A 733 -41.57 10.34 -21.79
C SER A 733 -40.41 9.77 -20.97
N LEU A 734 -40.41 8.44 -20.78
CA LEU A 734 -39.18 7.68 -20.63
C LEU A 734 -39.38 6.25 -21.17
N GLN A 735 -38.88 5.98 -22.38
CA GLN A 735 -38.69 4.61 -22.84
C GLN A 735 -37.36 4.11 -22.28
N THR A 736 -37.42 3.19 -21.33
CA THR A 736 -36.26 2.39 -20.91
C THR A 736 -35.79 1.57 -22.11
N THR A 737 -34.69 2.00 -22.73
CA THR A 737 -33.98 1.24 -23.75
C THR A 737 -32.87 0.45 -23.07
N GLU A 738 -33.07 -0.85 -22.93
CA GLU A 738 -31.97 -1.77 -22.64
C GLU A 738 -30.94 -1.69 -23.78
N LYS A 739 -29.65 -1.60 -23.44
CA LYS A 739 -28.59 -2.06 -24.34
C LYS A 739 -27.28 -2.33 -23.62
N ASN A 740 -26.63 -3.38 -24.08
CA ASN A 740 -25.37 -3.87 -23.53
C ASN A 740 -24.17 -3.09 -24.10
N ASP A 741 -23.13 -3.03 -23.29
CA ASP A 741 -21.70 -3.13 -23.64
C ASP A 741 -21.04 -2.19 -24.68
N THR A 742 -19.94 -1.60 -24.17
CA THR A 742 -18.64 -1.33 -24.81
C THR A 742 -18.31 0.00 -25.50
N VAL A 743 -17.01 0.30 -25.38
CA VAL A 743 -16.18 1.37 -25.97
C VAL A 743 -16.30 2.77 -25.35
N ALA A 744 -15.14 3.29 -24.95
CA ALA A 744 -14.99 4.54 -24.19
C ALA A 744 -15.11 5.79 -25.07
N GLY A 745 -15.71 6.84 -24.49
CA GLY A 745 -15.62 8.22 -24.97
C GLY A 745 -15.30 9.14 -23.80
N GLN A 746 -14.03 9.50 -23.63
CA GLN A 746 -13.59 10.40 -22.57
C GLN A 746 -14.04 11.83 -22.87
N GLY A 747 -14.89 12.42 -22.01
CA GLY A 747 -15.41 13.77 -22.21
C GLY A 747 -15.91 14.40 -20.93
N ASP A 748 -15.21 15.43 -20.46
CA ASP A 748 -15.61 16.23 -19.30
C ASP A 748 -16.96 16.90 -19.53
N ARG A 749 -18.01 16.36 -18.88
CA ARG A 749 -19.25 17.12 -18.67
C ARG A 749 -19.10 18.07 -17.49
N ASN A 750 -18.20 19.04 -17.68
CA ASN A 750 -18.24 20.29 -16.93
C ASN A 750 -19.65 20.89 -17.09
N HIS A 751 -20.45 20.85 -16.03
CA HIS A 751 -21.73 21.52 -15.99
C HIS A 751 -21.47 23.03 -16.00
N LEU A 752 -21.50 23.62 -17.19
CA LEU A 752 -21.44 25.05 -17.44
C LEU A 752 -22.67 25.72 -16.79
N ILE A 753 -22.52 26.10 -15.53
CA ILE A 753 -23.41 27.04 -14.85
C ILE A 753 -23.15 28.41 -15.47
N THR A 754 -23.70 28.65 -16.67
CA THR A 754 -23.77 29.98 -17.27
C THR A 754 -24.74 30.83 -16.47
N LYS A 755 -24.27 31.33 -15.33
CA LYS A 755 -24.93 32.37 -14.56
C LYS A 755 -25.01 33.61 -15.45
N ARG A 756 -26.16 33.82 -16.09
CA ARG A 756 -26.48 35.12 -16.70
C ARG A 756 -26.74 36.07 -15.55
N ASP A 757 -25.78 36.96 -15.28
CA ASP A 757 -26.03 38.11 -14.42
C ASP A 757 -27.03 39.03 -15.15
N LEU A 758 -28.31 38.81 -14.86
CA LEU A 758 -29.37 39.75 -15.17
C LEU A 758 -29.10 41.01 -14.36
N ALA A 759 -28.86 42.13 -15.05
CA ALA A 759 -28.90 43.44 -14.42
C ALA A 759 -30.28 43.61 -13.78
N LEU A 760 -30.33 43.75 -12.45
CA LEU A 760 -31.55 43.98 -11.71
C LEU A 760 -32.11 45.35 -12.12
N SER A 761 -33.19 45.33 -12.90
CA SER A 761 -34.11 46.47 -12.94
C SER A 761 -34.71 46.63 -11.55
N GLU A 762 -34.62 47.83 -10.97
CA GLU A 762 -35.25 48.10 -9.68
C GLU A 762 -36.77 47.95 -9.81
N GLY A 763 -37.33 47.03 -9.01
CA GLY A 763 -38.75 46.69 -8.96
C GLY A 763 -38.97 45.60 -7.92
N ASP A 764 -40.01 45.75 -7.08
CA ASP A 764 -40.15 44.96 -5.86
C ASP A 764 -40.43 43.47 -6.11
N VAL A 765 -39.43 42.63 -5.79
CA VAL A 765 -39.52 41.17 -5.92
C VAL A 765 -40.31 40.57 -4.74
N HIS A 766 -41.62 40.47 -4.90
CA HIS A 766 -42.50 39.83 -3.91
C HIS A 766 -42.27 38.32 -3.80
N THR A 767 -41.76 37.88 -2.63
CA THR A 767 -41.46 36.47 -2.35
C THR A 767 -42.70 35.70 -1.86
N LEU A 768 -43.31 34.90 -2.72
CA LEU A 768 -44.51 34.09 -2.42
C LEU A 768 -44.19 32.81 -1.62
N GLY A 769 -43.82 32.96 -0.36
CA GLY A 769 -43.64 31.86 0.59
C GLY A 769 -44.94 31.42 1.30
N CYS A 770 -44.91 30.25 1.96
CA CYS A 770 -46.07 29.69 2.71
C CYS A 770 -46.60 30.53 3.89
N GLY A 771 -45.97 31.67 4.21
CA GLY A 771 -46.54 32.65 5.14
C GLY A 771 -47.62 33.57 4.52
N ILE A 772 -47.69 33.64 3.18
CA ILE A 772 -48.67 34.44 2.43
C ILE A 772 -49.36 33.66 1.29
N ALA A 773 -48.79 32.53 0.86
CA ALA A 773 -49.41 31.56 -0.04
C ALA A 773 -50.04 30.41 0.76
N GLN A 774 -51.16 29.86 0.29
CA GLN A 774 -51.74 28.63 0.82
C GLN A 774 -50.74 27.48 0.62
N CYS A 775 -50.36 26.85 1.73
CA CYS A 775 -49.32 25.86 1.78
C CYS A 775 -49.87 24.43 1.74
N LEU A 776 -49.18 23.55 1.00
CA LEU A 776 -49.29 22.10 1.07
C LEU A 776 -48.09 21.58 1.88
N ARG A 777 -48.29 20.60 2.77
CA ARG A 777 -47.21 20.07 3.62
C ARG A 777 -46.95 18.61 3.33
N ILE A 778 -45.67 18.26 3.20
CA ILE A 778 -45.20 16.87 3.10
C ILE A 778 -44.37 16.56 4.35
N VAL A 779 -44.78 15.57 5.12
CA VAL A 779 -44.14 15.12 6.36
C VAL A 779 -43.46 13.79 6.11
N CYS A 780 -42.13 13.76 6.29
CA CYS A 780 -41.30 12.58 6.09
C CYS A 780 -40.74 12.09 7.43
N GLN A 781 -41.05 10.83 7.78
CA GLN A 781 -40.42 10.14 8.89
C GLN A 781 -39.11 9.52 8.40
N VAL A 782 -37.98 9.96 8.95
CA VAL A 782 -36.64 9.52 8.54
C VAL A 782 -36.10 8.54 9.58
N GLY A 783 -35.66 7.37 9.11
CA GLY A 783 -35.06 6.33 9.92
C GLY A 783 -33.62 6.65 10.34
N ARG A 784 -32.87 5.61 10.70
CA ARG A 784 -31.43 5.73 10.96
C ARG A 784 -30.70 6.13 9.67
N LEU A 785 -29.92 7.20 9.74
CA LEU A 785 -28.99 7.64 8.69
C LEU A 785 -27.57 7.59 9.23
N ASP A 786 -26.75 6.69 8.68
CA ASP A 786 -25.33 6.59 8.98
C ASP A 786 -24.50 7.52 8.06
N ARG A 787 -23.27 7.84 8.48
CA ARG A 787 -22.37 8.80 7.79
C ARG A 787 -22.22 8.47 6.29
N GLY A 788 -22.51 9.45 5.43
CA GLY A 788 -22.41 9.30 3.97
C GLY A 788 -23.65 8.70 3.30
N LYS A 789 -24.72 8.41 4.06
CA LYS A 789 -26.06 8.16 3.51
C LYS A 789 -26.91 9.43 3.62
N SER A 790 -27.83 9.58 2.68
CA SER A 790 -28.80 10.67 2.61
C SER A 790 -30.19 10.10 2.36
N ALA A 791 -31.22 10.73 2.92
CA ALA A 791 -32.60 10.54 2.48
C ALA A 791 -32.99 11.75 1.62
N ILE A 792 -33.47 11.52 0.40
CA ILE A 792 -33.68 12.58 -0.61
C ILE A 792 -35.13 12.52 -1.10
N LEU A 793 -35.82 13.67 -1.02
CA LEU A 793 -37.19 13.84 -1.50
C LEU A 793 -37.17 14.60 -2.83
N TYR A 794 -37.47 13.92 -3.93
CA TYR A 794 -37.55 14.53 -5.25
C TYR A 794 -38.99 14.98 -5.52
N VAL A 795 -39.27 16.29 -5.49
CA VAL A 795 -40.62 16.82 -5.77
C VAL A 795 -40.69 17.33 -7.20
N LYS A 796 -41.49 16.67 -8.06
CA LYS A 796 -41.66 17.06 -9.46
C LYS A 796 -42.93 17.90 -9.62
N SER A 797 -42.77 19.15 -10.04
CA SER A 797 -43.87 20.11 -10.21
C SER A 797 -43.86 20.79 -11.58
N LEU A 798 -45.01 21.36 -11.94
CA LEU A 798 -45.21 22.26 -13.08
C LEU A 798 -45.51 23.67 -12.56
N LEU A 799 -44.95 24.68 -13.21
CA LEU A 799 -45.34 26.08 -13.01
C LEU A 799 -46.69 26.32 -13.70
N TRP A 800 -47.69 26.77 -12.95
CA TRP A 800 -49.02 26.99 -13.50
C TRP A 800 -49.15 28.37 -14.15
N THR A 801 -48.88 28.44 -15.45
CA THR A 801 -48.64 29.71 -16.17
C THR A 801 -49.81 30.69 -16.13
N GLU A 802 -51.07 30.22 -16.11
CA GLU A 802 -52.27 31.07 -16.06
C GLU A 802 -52.23 32.09 -14.92
N THR A 803 -51.75 31.67 -13.75
CA THR A 803 -51.63 32.49 -12.53
C THR A 803 -50.70 33.68 -12.70
N PHE A 804 -49.68 33.56 -13.55
CA PHE A 804 -48.67 34.58 -13.79
C PHE A 804 -48.99 35.45 -15.03
N MET A 805 -50.01 35.09 -15.80
CA MET A 805 -50.45 35.80 -17.02
C MET A 805 -51.64 36.74 -16.79
N ASN A 806 -52.33 36.64 -15.65
CA ASN A 806 -53.51 37.47 -15.32
C ASN A 806 -53.14 38.89 -14.86
N VAL A 807 -52.74 39.74 -15.81
CA VAL A 807 -52.61 41.20 -15.60
C VAL A 807 -53.97 41.86 -15.81
N THR A 808 -54.71 42.09 -14.72
CA THR A 808 -55.98 42.84 -14.76
C THR A 808 -55.73 44.34 -14.89
N THR A 809 -55.86 44.89 -16.09
CA THR A 809 -55.73 46.33 -16.34
C THR A 809 -57.01 47.09 -15.95
N ASN A 810 -56.95 47.91 -14.89
CA ASN A 810 -58.03 48.83 -14.54
C ASN A 810 -58.13 49.97 -15.57
N VAL A 811 -59.24 50.03 -16.30
CA VAL A 811 -59.51 51.12 -17.25
C VAL A 811 -60.09 52.33 -16.50
N THR A 812 -59.38 53.46 -16.55
CA THR A 812 -59.91 54.78 -16.16
C THR A 812 -59.81 55.72 -17.34
N TRP A 813 -60.93 56.38 -17.68
CA TRP A 813 -61.01 57.22 -18.87
C TRP A 813 -60.42 58.62 -18.60
N GLY A 814 -59.29 58.92 -19.23
CA GLY A 814 -58.69 60.26 -19.32
C GLY A 814 -58.47 60.64 -20.78
N ILE A 815 -58.86 61.85 -21.17
CA ILE A 815 -58.89 62.30 -22.57
C ILE A 815 -57.47 62.57 -23.10
N GLN A 816 -57.16 62.07 -24.30
CA GLN A 816 -55.88 62.32 -24.98
C GLN A 816 -55.82 63.72 -25.62
N PRO A 817 -54.69 64.43 -25.47
CA PRO A 817 -54.15 65.37 -26.46
C PRO A 817 -53.13 64.66 -27.38
N ALA A 818 -52.97 65.16 -28.60
CA ALA A 818 -52.07 64.60 -29.61
C ALA A 818 -50.57 64.94 -29.36
N PRO A 819 -49.60 64.15 -29.89
CA PRO A 819 -48.17 64.42 -29.75
C PRO A 819 -47.73 65.71 -30.46
N MET A 820 -46.85 66.48 -29.83
CA MET A 820 -46.25 67.69 -30.42
C MET A 820 -45.13 67.35 -31.42
N PRO A 821 -45.02 68.08 -32.55
CA PRO A 821 -43.95 67.88 -33.53
C PRO A 821 -42.61 68.51 -33.07
N VAL A 822 -41.49 67.88 -33.48
CA VAL A 822 -40.14 68.38 -33.18
C VAL A 822 -39.81 69.62 -34.03
N PRO A 823 -39.27 70.72 -33.46
CA PRO A 823 -38.97 71.93 -34.22
C PRO A 823 -37.86 71.76 -35.28
N VAL A 824 -38.15 72.19 -36.52
CA VAL A 824 -37.26 72.06 -37.70
C VAL A 824 -35.87 72.71 -37.50
N TRP A 825 -35.77 73.77 -36.68
CA TRP A 825 -34.50 74.44 -36.41
C TRP A 825 -33.44 73.54 -35.74
N VAL A 826 -33.88 72.53 -34.96
CA VAL A 826 -32.99 71.54 -34.33
C VAL A 826 -32.33 70.65 -35.39
N ILE A 827 -33.10 70.26 -36.43
CA ILE A 827 -32.60 69.47 -37.57
C ILE A 827 -31.60 70.30 -38.39
N ILE A 828 -31.91 71.59 -38.62
CA ILE A 828 -31.01 72.51 -39.34
C ILE A 828 -29.68 72.69 -38.61
N LEU A 829 -29.69 72.86 -37.28
CA LEU A 829 -28.46 72.93 -36.48
C LEU A 829 -27.64 71.64 -36.53
N ALA A 830 -28.28 70.47 -36.46
CA ALA A 830 -27.58 69.19 -36.57
C ALA A 830 -26.89 69.02 -37.94
N VAL A 831 -27.56 69.41 -39.03
CA VAL A 831 -26.98 69.37 -40.39
C VAL A 831 -25.83 70.36 -40.54
N LEU A 832 -25.96 71.59 -40.03
CA LEU A 832 -24.88 72.60 -40.07
C LEU A 832 -23.65 72.15 -39.27
N ALA A 833 -23.85 71.59 -38.08
CA ALA A 833 -22.75 71.04 -37.26
C ALA A 833 -22.06 69.86 -37.95
N GLY A 834 -22.82 68.95 -38.55
CA GLY A 834 -22.28 67.81 -39.32
C GLY A 834 -21.47 68.23 -40.54
N LEU A 835 -21.97 69.21 -41.32
CA LEU A 835 -21.25 69.76 -42.48
C LEU A 835 -19.97 70.50 -42.08
N LEU A 836 -19.99 71.26 -40.98
CA LEU A 836 -18.80 71.95 -40.47
C LEU A 836 -17.74 70.95 -39.99
N LEU A 837 -18.14 69.89 -39.27
CA LEU A 837 -17.24 68.82 -38.84
C LEU A 837 -16.64 68.06 -40.03
N LEU A 838 -17.45 67.76 -41.06
CA LEU A 838 -16.98 67.13 -42.31
C LEU A 838 -15.95 68.02 -43.03
N ALA A 839 -16.20 69.33 -43.14
CA ALA A 839 -15.29 70.28 -43.79
C ALA A 839 -13.93 70.38 -43.06
N VAL A 840 -13.94 70.38 -41.72
CA VAL A 840 -12.71 70.31 -40.91
C VAL A 840 -11.96 69.00 -41.18
N LEU A 841 -12.66 67.87 -41.24
CA LEU A 841 -12.05 66.56 -41.51
C LEU A 841 -11.39 66.51 -42.90
N VAL A 842 -12.06 67.01 -43.94
CA VAL A 842 -11.52 67.12 -45.31
C VAL A 842 -10.31 68.06 -45.35
N PHE A 843 -10.36 69.20 -44.65
CA PHE A 843 -9.23 70.12 -44.56
C PHE A 843 -8.00 69.49 -43.88
N VAL A 844 -8.20 68.71 -42.82
CA VAL A 844 -7.14 67.95 -42.15
C VAL A 844 -6.56 66.89 -43.09
N MET A 845 -7.38 66.09 -43.77
CA MET A 845 -6.90 65.08 -44.74
C MET A 845 -6.13 65.71 -45.92
N TYR A 846 -6.55 66.89 -46.38
CA TYR A 846 -5.83 67.67 -47.39
C TYR A 846 -4.49 68.19 -46.87
N ARG A 847 -4.45 68.77 -45.67
CA ARG A 847 -3.22 69.22 -44.99
C ARG A 847 -2.23 68.08 -44.73
N MET A 848 -2.73 66.88 -44.47
CA MET A 848 -1.94 65.65 -44.30
C MET A 848 -1.55 64.96 -45.63
N GLY A 849 -1.83 65.59 -46.78
CA GLY A 849 -1.34 65.16 -48.09
C GLY A 849 -2.03 63.92 -48.69
N PHE A 850 -3.10 63.42 -48.07
CA PHE A 850 -3.73 62.13 -48.40
C PHE A 850 -4.15 61.98 -49.87
N PHE A 851 -4.52 63.08 -50.52
CA PHE A 851 -5.02 63.12 -51.90
C PHE A 851 -3.92 63.23 -52.99
N LYS A 852 -2.63 63.15 -52.65
CA LYS A 852 -1.54 63.08 -53.64
C LYS A 852 -1.08 61.64 -53.90
N ARG A 853 -1.72 60.97 -54.87
CA ARG A 853 -1.21 59.72 -55.46
C ARG A 853 -1.01 59.89 -56.97
N VAL A 854 0.25 59.77 -57.41
CA VAL A 854 0.63 59.66 -58.83
C VAL A 854 0.67 58.17 -59.20
N ARG A 855 0.33 57.83 -60.44
CA ARG A 855 0.22 56.44 -60.91
C ARG A 855 1.60 55.84 -61.27
N PRO A 856 1.78 54.50 -61.22
CA PRO A 856 2.83 53.82 -61.95
C PRO A 856 2.56 53.83 -63.49
N PRO A 857 3.55 53.50 -64.35
CA PRO A 857 3.42 53.54 -65.81
C PRO A 857 2.64 52.36 -66.44
N GLN A 858 2.36 52.46 -67.75
CA GLN A 858 1.76 51.43 -68.62
C GLN A 858 2.80 50.72 -69.50
N GLU A 859 2.50 49.47 -69.89
CA GLU A 859 2.86 48.74 -71.12
C GLU A 859 2.37 47.27 -70.91
N GLU A 860 1.35 46.67 -71.54
CA GLU A 860 0.44 46.94 -72.68
C GLU A 860 0.77 46.21 -74.01
N GLN A 861 0.11 45.06 -74.23
CA GLN A 861 -0.33 44.42 -75.50
C GLN A 861 -1.15 43.15 -75.12
N GLU A 862 -2.41 42.95 -75.56
CA GLU A 862 -2.89 42.47 -76.88
C GLU A 862 -2.37 41.06 -77.24
N ARG A 863 -3.15 40.02 -77.61
CA ARG A 863 -4.61 39.77 -77.84
C ARG A 863 -4.93 38.34 -77.29
N GLU A 864 -6.10 37.67 -77.40
CA GLU A 864 -7.18 37.66 -78.40
C GLU A 864 -8.51 37.09 -77.80
N GLN A 865 -9.58 37.02 -78.60
CA GLN A 865 -10.92 36.57 -78.18
C GLN A 865 -11.15 35.06 -78.39
N LEU A 866 -12.04 34.43 -77.60
CA LEU A 866 -13.33 33.89 -78.09
C LEU A 866 -14.16 33.16 -76.99
N GLN A 867 -15.48 33.14 -77.18
CA GLN A 867 -16.47 32.25 -76.55
C GLN A 867 -16.71 31.02 -77.52
N PRO A 868 -17.71 30.11 -77.39
CA PRO A 868 -18.81 30.01 -76.42
C PRO A 868 -19.24 28.58 -75.95
N HIS A 869 -20.31 28.55 -75.15
CA HIS A 869 -21.41 27.55 -75.06
C HIS A 869 -21.13 26.04 -74.81
N GLU A 870 -21.52 25.62 -73.60
CA GLU A 870 -22.69 24.74 -73.33
C GLU A 870 -22.65 23.22 -73.56
N ASN A 871 -23.58 22.56 -72.85
CA ASN A 871 -24.08 21.17 -72.98
C ASN A 871 -23.10 20.02 -72.69
N GLY A 872 -23.46 19.22 -71.68
CA GLY A 872 -22.85 17.92 -71.39
C GLY A 872 -23.90 16.90 -70.99
N GLU A 873 -23.55 15.62 -71.09
CA GLU A 873 -24.33 14.47 -70.62
C GLU A 873 -23.40 13.23 -70.55
N GLY A 874 -23.86 12.11 -69.99
CA GLY A 874 -23.30 10.79 -70.37
C GLY A 874 -22.27 10.11 -69.44
N ASN A 875 -22.77 9.62 -68.30
CA ASN A 875 -22.64 8.23 -67.80
C ASN A 875 -21.30 7.47 -67.60
N SER A 876 -21.38 6.58 -66.59
CA SER A 876 -20.79 5.22 -66.49
C SER A 876 -19.27 5.03 -66.51
N GLU A 877 -18.73 4.85 -65.31
CA GLU A 877 -18.10 3.60 -64.82
C GLU A 877 -17.42 2.65 -65.84
N THR A 878 -16.14 2.38 -65.59
CA THR A 878 -15.58 1.01 -65.47
C THR A 878 -14.48 1.00 -64.40
#